data_AF-A0A498SB72-F1
#
_entry.id   AF-A0A498SB72-F1
#
_cell.length_a   1.000
_cell.length_b   1.000
_cell.length_c   1.000
_cell.angle_alpha   90.00
_cell.angle_beta   90.00
_cell.angle_gamma   90.00
#
_symmetry.space_group_name_H-M   'P 1'
#
loop_
_entity.id
_entity.type
_entity.pdbx_description
1 polymer ?
#
loop_
_entity_poly.entity_id
_entity_poly.type
_entity_poly.pdbx_seq_one_letter_code
_entity_poly.pdbx_strand_id
1 'polypeptide(L)'
;MFGAGQQAPSTSQPTGVNIAIEAGSEWGIQEIGFDGVEKYMRPLDYSDHVAKLARKVDWRKLIGAEATYDNPDALPRDDGEELEEKEPEEVVVGMEDRKTPEAGPWHTVAKYLHEALQQVNVLVDTISVLKTPYMEALTVADAFEVQHNMQDVIQQSKQFQWVTRRKALGEAIGVLEQAQKFRSKLLTETDPDKAMFFRELEKMRELWRVRKTGNVTYGDLGYKMFGSKYNPKELFDITRRTTTPAGDDGSSSTKSDSYLQVQVPCDLIRRSTIAVSIEIDNDDPKTLFTTAENDLDYMKVDREQAMAIHWSKALQWAQESLLCRDIFKQLCKDAIILKDHITVIRDGVLIASLFDNILLRVELAFHPFEDGPLPIAGDDYLNRALRQLFVSDLCARNIRHQTFVAMPLSALPSTLDLRGPYAMTDEEIESRLRQKRTLLERLLLLASHFVLTNRVMTSLKRYLLRVTDPQVMWKWLRATPVQSSIIVTASNRNYDYAGKTTFYIRIGAENFYIATKEGQNIECRRDDEMLIYTIDMLICNYMLNTVAMIASKLWQWQVLHANINATDDRAEPGPTVYMCNQSATRAIFMQFHLNEPPTIRVRKCVPNKPAAAEKPGEFLVLNYDRLVGSSLCRKIDNLCSMLRS
;
A
#
# COMPACT_ATOMS: atom_id res chain seq x y z
N MET A 1 30.96 33.94 -14.70
CA MET A 1 31.43 33.26 -15.93
C MET A 1 30.27 32.49 -16.51
N PHE A 2 30.04 32.69 -17.80
CA PHE A 2 28.97 32.11 -18.60
C PHE A 2 29.05 30.57 -18.69
N GLY A 3 27.88 29.94 -18.72
CA GLY A 3 27.54 28.87 -19.66
C GLY A 3 28.09 27.45 -19.43
N ALA A 4 27.20 26.54 -19.04
CA ALA A 4 27.08 25.23 -19.68
C ALA A 4 25.64 24.74 -19.50
N GLY A 5 24.84 24.85 -20.56
CA GLY A 5 23.47 24.38 -20.59
C GLY A 5 23.41 22.85 -20.54
N GLN A 6 22.59 22.34 -19.63
CA GLN A 6 22.13 20.94 -19.63
C GLN A 6 21.42 20.68 -20.97
N GLN A 7 22.03 19.82 -21.79
CA GLN A 7 21.36 19.19 -22.92
C GLN A 7 20.25 18.30 -22.36
N ALA A 8 19.01 18.62 -22.73
CA ALA A 8 17.86 17.76 -22.51
C ALA A 8 18.07 16.43 -23.25
N PRO A 9 17.76 15.27 -22.65
CA PRO A 9 17.84 13.99 -23.34
C PRO A 9 16.85 13.98 -24.50
N SER A 10 17.39 13.79 -25.71
CA SER A 10 16.65 13.59 -26.94
C SER A 10 15.72 12.40 -26.78
N THR A 11 14.43 12.65 -26.60
CA THR A 11 13.38 11.65 -26.74
C THR A 11 13.35 11.21 -28.20
N SER A 12 14.04 10.13 -28.51
CA SER A 12 13.84 9.39 -29.76
C SER A 12 12.38 8.93 -29.80
N GLN A 13 11.55 9.65 -30.55
CA GLN A 13 10.18 9.23 -30.79
C GLN A 13 10.20 7.86 -31.48
N PRO A 14 9.47 6.85 -30.97
CA PRO A 14 9.33 5.59 -31.68
C PRO A 14 8.67 5.86 -33.04
N THR A 15 9.28 5.33 -34.09
CA THR A 15 8.78 5.32 -35.48
C THR A 15 7.55 4.41 -35.59
N GLY A 16 6.43 4.85 -35.02
CA GLY A 16 5.14 4.19 -35.10
C GLY A 16 4.03 5.24 -35.23
N VAL A 17 3.12 5.03 -36.18
CA VAL A 17 1.96 5.93 -36.37
C VAL A 17 1.08 5.86 -35.11
N ASN A 18 0.92 7.00 -34.43
CA ASN A 18 -0.05 7.15 -33.34
C ASN A 18 -1.47 7.05 -33.92
N ILE A 19 -2.03 5.84 -33.95
CA ILE A 19 -3.45 5.66 -34.24
C ILE A 19 -4.19 5.87 -32.92
N ALA A 20 -4.59 7.13 -32.67
CA ALA A 20 -5.62 7.42 -31.69
C ALA A 20 -6.94 6.86 -32.24
N ILE A 21 -7.53 5.88 -31.56
CA ILE A 21 -8.95 5.59 -31.75
C ILE A 21 -9.68 6.71 -31.01
N GLU A 22 -9.83 7.85 -31.68
CA GLU A 22 -10.70 8.92 -31.20
C GLU A 22 -12.11 8.33 -31.07
N ALA A 23 -12.79 8.65 -29.97
CA ALA A 23 -14.22 8.37 -29.87
C ALA A 23 -14.91 9.02 -31.09
N GLY A 24 -15.85 8.29 -31.72
CA GLY A 24 -16.56 8.79 -32.89
C GLY A 24 -17.04 10.21 -32.62
N SER A 25 -16.65 11.17 -33.46
CA SER A 25 -16.90 12.58 -33.21
C SER A 25 -18.41 12.77 -33.05
N GLU A 26 -18.83 13.28 -31.88
CA GLU A 26 -20.24 13.56 -31.61
C GLU A 26 -20.70 14.75 -32.47
N TRP A 27 -22.01 14.87 -32.67
CA TRP A 27 -22.60 16.03 -33.34
C TRP A 27 -22.33 17.28 -32.52
N GLY A 28 -21.52 18.20 -33.06
CA GLY A 28 -21.24 19.48 -32.41
C GLY A 28 -22.38 20.47 -32.66
N ILE A 29 -22.74 21.28 -31.68
CA ILE A 29 -23.73 22.36 -31.86
C ILE A 29 -23.03 23.53 -32.58
N GLN A 30 -23.50 23.89 -33.77
CA GLN A 30 -22.96 25.00 -34.56
C GLN A 30 -23.52 26.34 -34.08
N GLU A 31 -24.82 26.39 -33.84
CA GLU A 31 -25.54 27.56 -33.33
C GLU A 31 -26.82 27.11 -32.61
N ILE A 32 -27.22 27.84 -31.57
CA ILE A 32 -28.53 27.68 -30.92
C ILE A 32 -29.35 28.91 -31.31
N GLY A 33 -30.46 28.69 -32.00
CA GLY A 33 -31.37 29.77 -32.39
C GLY A 33 -32.00 30.44 -31.17
N PHE A 34 -32.54 31.65 -31.34
CA PHE A 34 -33.26 32.38 -30.28
C PHE A 34 -34.56 31.69 -29.83
N ASP A 35 -35.01 30.70 -30.59
CA ASP A 35 -36.10 29.77 -30.32
C ASP A 35 -35.67 28.52 -29.53
N GLY A 36 -34.38 28.40 -29.19
CA GLY A 36 -33.80 27.28 -28.46
C GLY A 36 -33.55 26.03 -29.32
N VAL A 37 -33.71 26.13 -30.64
CA VAL A 37 -33.46 25.01 -31.56
C VAL A 37 -31.97 24.95 -31.89
N GLU A 38 -31.33 23.83 -31.53
CA GLU A 38 -29.92 23.58 -31.80
C GLU A 38 -29.72 23.12 -33.25
N LYS A 39 -28.83 23.80 -33.98
CA LYS A 39 -28.43 23.41 -35.32
C LYS A 39 -27.08 22.69 -35.24
N TYR A 40 -27.07 21.42 -35.58
CA TYR A 40 -25.91 20.56 -35.41
C TYR A 40 -25.00 20.55 -36.65
N MET A 41 -23.70 20.56 -36.40
CA MET A 41 -22.66 20.29 -37.38
C MET A 41 -22.43 18.78 -37.45
N ARG A 42 -22.50 18.22 -38.66
CA ARG A 42 -22.20 16.80 -38.88
C ARG A 42 -20.73 16.53 -38.52
N PRO A 43 -20.44 15.43 -37.80
CA PRO A 43 -19.06 15.00 -37.61
C PRO A 43 -18.38 14.70 -38.96
N LEU A 44 -17.08 14.98 -39.04
CA LEU A 44 -16.29 14.77 -40.24
C LEU A 44 -16.25 13.28 -40.59
N ASP A 45 -16.62 12.93 -41.83
CA ASP A 45 -16.45 11.57 -42.33
C ASP A 45 -14.95 11.24 -42.47
N TYR A 46 -14.58 9.95 -42.54
CA TYR A 46 -13.17 9.54 -42.68
C TYR A 46 -12.48 10.21 -43.89
N SER A 47 -13.21 10.38 -45.00
CA SER A 47 -12.74 11.11 -46.18
C SER A 47 -12.42 12.57 -45.86
N ASP A 48 -13.26 13.24 -45.05
CA ASP A 48 -13.10 14.65 -44.69
C ASP A 48 -11.99 14.84 -43.67
N HIS A 49 -11.81 13.88 -42.75
CA HIS A 49 -10.69 13.86 -41.82
C HIS A 49 -9.36 13.70 -42.55
N VAL A 50 -9.28 12.76 -43.51
CA VAL A 50 -8.10 12.60 -44.37
C VAL A 50 -7.86 13.85 -45.22
N ALA A 51 -8.90 14.47 -45.78
CA ALA A 51 -8.77 15.72 -46.53
C ALA A 51 -8.27 16.87 -45.64
N LYS A 52 -8.74 16.97 -44.40
CA LYS A 52 -8.30 17.96 -43.41
C LYS A 52 -6.84 17.75 -43.00
N LEU A 53 -6.41 16.51 -42.82
CA LEU A 53 -5.01 16.16 -42.56
C LEU A 53 -4.13 16.45 -43.78
N ALA A 54 -4.57 16.08 -44.98
CA ALA A 54 -3.86 16.33 -46.23
C ALA A 54 -3.66 17.84 -46.50
N ARG A 55 -4.62 18.69 -46.12
CA ARG A 55 -4.48 20.16 -46.18
C ARG A 55 -3.47 20.73 -45.17
N LYS A 56 -3.17 20.01 -44.10
CA LYS A 56 -2.16 20.41 -43.10
C LYS A 56 -0.74 19.95 -43.46
N VAL A 57 -0.60 19.07 -44.44
CA VAL A 57 0.72 18.62 -44.92
C VAL A 57 1.29 19.70 -45.84
N ASP A 58 2.47 20.20 -45.49
CA ASP A 58 3.26 21.06 -46.36
C ASP A 58 3.97 20.20 -47.41
N TRP A 59 3.26 19.92 -48.51
CA TRP A 59 3.71 19.00 -49.56
C TRP A 59 5.03 19.43 -50.22
N ARG A 60 5.34 20.75 -50.22
CA ARG A 60 6.59 21.29 -50.75
C ARG A 60 7.81 20.82 -49.96
N LYS A 61 7.66 20.72 -48.64
CA LYS A 61 8.71 20.22 -47.74
C LYS A 61 8.98 18.72 -47.93
N LEU A 62 7.97 17.96 -48.36
CA LEU A 62 8.06 16.51 -48.56
C LEU A 62 8.62 16.10 -49.94
N ILE A 63 8.42 16.94 -50.96
CA ILE A 63 8.88 16.72 -52.33
C ILE A 63 10.34 17.21 -52.52
N GLY A 64 10.83 18.03 -51.59
CA GLY A 64 12.16 18.64 -51.63
C GLY A 64 12.12 19.99 -52.35
N ALA A 65 12.81 20.98 -51.80
CA ALA A 65 12.78 22.38 -52.25
C ALA A 65 13.37 22.64 -53.66
N GLU A 66 13.82 21.60 -54.37
CA GLU A 66 14.37 21.72 -55.73
C GLU A 66 13.42 21.23 -56.84
N ALA A 67 12.19 20.83 -56.52
CA ALA A 67 11.17 20.58 -57.54
C ALA A 67 10.60 21.92 -58.02
N THR A 68 11.43 22.68 -58.75
CA THR A 68 11.06 23.90 -59.46
C THR A 68 10.14 23.51 -60.62
N TYR A 69 8.84 23.43 -60.35
CA TYR A 69 7.82 23.47 -61.39
C TYR A 69 6.79 24.54 -61.03
N ASP A 70 6.81 25.57 -61.88
CA ASP A 70 5.74 26.51 -62.19
C ASP A 70 5.04 27.21 -61.02
N ASN A 71 5.74 28.16 -60.40
CA ASN A 71 5.05 29.32 -59.84
C ASN A 71 5.79 30.62 -60.21
N PRO A 72 5.32 31.40 -61.21
CA PRO A 72 5.97 32.64 -61.62
C PRO A 72 5.96 33.74 -60.54
N ASP A 73 5.14 33.58 -59.49
CA ASP A 73 5.09 34.48 -58.32
C ASP A 73 6.19 34.22 -57.27
N ALA A 74 7.08 33.24 -57.48
CA ALA A 74 8.21 32.94 -56.59
C ALA A 74 9.55 33.50 -57.09
N LEU A 75 9.55 34.36 -58.11
CA LEU A 75 10.71 35.20 -58.39
C LEU A 75 10.70 36.40 -57.43
N PRO A 76 11.83 36.77 -56.81
CA PRO A 76 11.93 38.02 -56.08
C PRO A 76 11.55 39.16 -57.03
N ARG A 77 10.52 39.93 -56.67
CA ARG A 77 10.22 41.19 -57.34
C ARG A 77 11.37 42.13 -57.00
N ASP A 78 12.21 42.39 -57.99
CA ASP A 78 13.31 43.35 -57.90
C ASP A 78 12.78 44.70 -58.36
N ASP A 79 12.45 45.56 -57.40
CA ASP A 79 11.93 46.89 -57.67
C ASP A 79 13.11 47.88 -57.77
N GLY A 80 13.56 48.13 -58.99
CA GLY A 80 14.17 49.39 -59.41
C GLY A 80 15.67 49.57 -59.15
N GLU A 81 16.50 49.41 -60.20
CA GLU A 81 17.13 50.51 -60.95
C GLU A 81 18.04 49.94 -62.06
N GLU A 82 18.41 50.79 -63.01
CA GLU A 82 18.76 50.47 -64.40
C GLU A 82 20.12 49.79 -64.65
N LEU A 83 20.13 48.97 -65.73
CA LEU A 83 21.18 48.72 -66.72
C LEU A 83 22.54 48.15 -66.26
N GLU A 84 22.82 46.91 -66.68
CA GLU A 84 23.84 46.62 -67.71
C GLU A 84 23.73 45.17 -68.19
N GLU A 85 23.65 44.98 -69.51
CA GLU A 85 23.73 43.68 -70.15
C GLU A 85 25.09 43.02 -69.84
N LYS A 86 25.07 41.88 -69.14
CA LYS A 86 26.19 40.93 -69.13
C LYS A 86 25.69 39.59 -69.64
N GLU A 87 26.48 39.04 -70.56
CA GLU A 87 26.30 37.74 -71.21
C GLU A 87 26.05 36.61 -70.18
N PRO A 88 25.33 35.54 -70.55
CA PRO A 88 25.03 34.45 -69.64
C PRO A 88 26.31 33.66 -69.34
N GLU A 89 26.87 33.83 -68.14
CA GLU A 89 27.79 32.83 -67.60
C GLU A 89 26.98 31.56 -67.30
N GLU A 90 27.29 30.48 -68.03
CA GLU A 90 26.87 29.13 -67.67
C GLU A 90 27.35 28.81 -66.25
N VAL A 91 26.43 28.86 -65.29
CA VAL A 91 26.67 28.29 -63.97
C VAL A 91 26.73 26.78 -64.14
N VAL A 92 27.95 26.27 -64.28
CA VAL A 92 28.27 24.85 -64.12
C VAL A 92 27.95 24.48 -62.68
N VAL A 93 26.74 23.98 -62.46
CA VAL A 93 26.36 23.36 -61.19
C VAL A 93 27.14 22.06 -61.06
N GLY A 94 28.14 22.07 -60.18
CA GLY A 94 28.88 20.88 -59.76
C GLY A 94 27.92 19.81 -59.22
N MET A 95 27.68 18.80 -60.04
CA MET A 95 27.06 17.54 -59.64
C MET A 95 28.04 16.76 -58.77
N GLU A 96 28.06 16.94 -57.44
CA GLU A 96 28.69 15.92 -56.59
C GLU A 96 28.17 15.81 -55.14
N ASP A 97 27.29 16.70 -54.67
CA ASP A 97 26.70 16.60 -53.31
C ASP A 97 25.15 16.49 -53.28
N ARG A 98 24.55 15.93 -54.32
CA ARG A 98 23.14 15.49 -54.25
C ARG A 98 23.06 14.11 -53.60
N LYS A 99 23.11 14.05 -52.26
CA LYS A 99 22.41 12.97 -51.56
C LYS A 99 20.92 13.11 -51.91
N THR A 100 20.45 12.29 -52.84
CA THR A 100 19.01 12.07 -53.03
C THR A 100 18.41 11.82 -51.64
N PRO A 101 17.52 12.67 -51.11
CA PRO A 101 16.90 12.36 -49.84
C PRO A 101 16.26 10.99 -49.97
N GLU A 102 16.45 10.11 -48.97
CA GLU A 102 15.72 8.85 -48.86
C GLU A 102 14.23 9.19 -48.90
N ALA A 103 13.67 9.12 -50.10
CA ALA A 103 12.26 9.27 -50.36
C ALA A 103 11.58 8.14 -49.60
N GLY A 104 11.08 8.46 -48.40
CA GLY A 104 10.38 7.51 -47.57
C GLY A 104 9.23 6.85 -48.35
N PRO A 105 8.66 5.74 -47.87
CA PRO A 105 7.64 4.97 -48.59
C PRO A 105 6.39 5.77 -49.01
N TRP A 106 6.23 6.98 -48.45
CA TRP A 106 5.16 7.92 -48.74
C TRP A 106 5.48 8.93 -49.84
N HIS A 107 6.70 9.03 -50.35
CA HIS A 107 7.08 9.98 -51.38
C HIS A 107 6.29 9.77 -52.68
N THR A 108 6.15 8.51 -53.10
CA THR A 108 5.36 8.14 -54.28
C THR A 108 3.89 8.53 -54.12
N VAL A 109 3.35 8.33 -52.92
CA VAL A 109 1.96 8.70 -52.60
C VAL A 109 1.81 10.22 -52.59
N ALA A 110 2.76 10.94 -52.01
CA ALA A 110 2.79 12.40 -51.96
C ALA A 110 2.90 13.01 -53.37
N LYS A 111 3.74 12.44 -54.23
CA LYS A 111 3.89 12.84 -55.63
C LYS A 111 2.56 12.74 -56.38
N TYR A 112 1.91 11.57 -56.36
CA TYR A 112 0.65 11.38 -57.08
C TYR A 112 -0.50 12.22 -56.50
N LEU A 113 -0.55 12.42 -55.18
CA LEU A 113 -1.53 13.32 -54.56
C LEU A 113 -1.31 14.79 -54.94
N HIS A 114 -0.06 15.22 -55.01
CA HIS A 114 0.29 16.58 -55.43
C HIS A 114 -0.05 16.82 -56.90
N GLU A 115 0.29 15.86 -57.79
CA GLU A 115 -0.09 15.90 -59.20
C GLU A 115 -1.63 15.97 -59.37
N ALA A 116 -2.38 15.14 -58.63
CA ALA A 116 -3.84 15.17 -58.68
C ALA A 116 -4.42 16.51 -58.18
N LEU A 117 -3.87 17.06 -57.09
CA LEU A 117 -4.29 18.35 -56.56
C LEU A 117 -4.01 19.49 -57.56
N GLN A 118 -2.87 19.45 -58.25
CA GLN A 118 -2.51 20.44 -59.26
C GLN A 118 -3.49 20.40 -60.44
N GLN A 119 -3.87 19.21 -60.91
CA GLN A 119 -4.88 19.06 -61.96
C GLN A 119 -6.25 19.62 -61.53
N VAL A 120 -6.64 19.42 -60.27
CA VAL A 120 -7.88 19.98 -59.73
C VAL A 120 -7.80 21.51 -59.60
N ASN A 121 -6.64 22.06 -59.19
CA ASN A 121 -6.45 23.51 -59.13
C ASN A 121 -6.55 24.15 -60.52
N VAL A 122 -5.90 23.55 -61.54
CA VAL A 122 -6.04 24.00 -62.93
C VAL A 122 -7.50 23.95 -63.39
N LEU A 123 -8.25 22.90 -63.03
CA LEU A 123 -9.68 22.83 -63.32
C LEU A 123 -10.47 23.94 -62.60
N VAL A 124 -10.15 24.24 -61.34
CA VAL A 124 -10.79 25.33 -60.59
C VAL A 124 -10.47 26.69 -61.21
N ASP A 125 -9.23 26.91 -61.65
CA ASP A 125 -8.80 28.13 -62.31
C ASP A 125 -9.50 28.29 -63.67
N THR A 126 -9.57 27.23 -64.48
CA THR A 126 -10.31 27.26 -65.76
C THR A 126 -11.80 27.50 -65.57
N ILE A 127 -12.44 26.89 -64.56
CA ILE A 127 -13.84 27.17 -64.20
C ILE A 127 -14.01 28.62 -63.72
N SER A 128 -13.05 29.15 -62.96
CA SER A 128 -13.10 30.52 -62.45
C SER A 128 -12.92 31.55 -63.57
N VAL A 129 -12.03 31.27 -64.53
CA VAL A 129 -11.86 32.04 -65.76
C VAL A 129 -13.12 31.98 -66.63
N LEU A 130 -13.75 30.81 -66.79
CA LEU A 130 -15.02 30.66 -67.52
C LEU A 130 -16.19 31.44 -66.88
N LYS A 131 -16.16 31.66 -65.57
CA LYS A 131 -17.16 32.46 -64.84
C LYS A 131 -16.96 33.97 -64.96
N THR A 132 -15.89 34.43 -65.60
CA THR A 132 -15.67 35.85 -65.81
C THR A 132 -16.56 36.38 -66.95
N PRO A 133 -17.16 37.57 -66.81
CA PRO A 133 -18.13 38.10 -67.76
C PRO A 133 -17.55 38.39 -69.16
N TYR A 134 -16.22 38.46 -69.30
CA TYR A 134 -15.56 38.66 -70.60
C TYR A 134 -15.46 37.36 -71.43
N MET A 135 -15.50 36.18 -70.79
CA MET A 135 -15.47 34.88 -71.50
C MET A 135 -16.87 34.31 -71.77
N GLU A 136 -17.90 34.79 -71.07
CA GLU A 136 -19.29 34.40 -71.29
C GLU A 136 -19.70 34.60 -72.76
N ALA A 137 -19.24 35.69 -73.39
CA ALA A 137 -19.46 35.99 -74.81
C ALA A 137 -18.72 35.05 -75.79
N LEU A 138 -17.61 34.43 -75.39
CA LEU A 138 -16.85 33.46 -76.20
C LEU A 138 -17.43 32.05 -76.09
N THR A 139 -18.06 31.70 -74.97
CA THR A 139 -18.69 30.37 -74.77
C THR A 139 -19.98 30.15 -75.57
N VAL A 140 -20.57 31.22 -76.13
CA VAL A 140 -21.80 31.17 -76.94
C VAL A 140 -21.51 30.98 -78.44
N ALA A 141 -20.26 31.16 -78.86
CA ALA A 141 -19.85 31.07 -80.26
C ALA A 141 -18.77 30.00 -80.48
N ASP A 142 -19.08 28.75 -80.18
CA ASP A 142 -18.44 27.65 -80.89
C ASP A 142 -19.39 26.45 -80.96
N ALA A 143 -20.08 26.33 -82.10
CA ALA A 143 -20.71 25.09 -82.48
C ALA A 143 -19.59 24.12 -82.86
N PHE A 144 -19.06 23.41 -81.87
CA PHE A 144 -18.19 22.22 -81.97
C PHE A 144 -17.93 21.73 -83.41
N GLU A 145 -16.95 22.31 -84.11
CA GLU A 145 -16.24 21.56 -85.14
C GLU A 145 -15.25 20.66 -84.41
N VAL A 146 -15.75 19.47 -84.07
CA VAL A 146 -14.92 18.48 -83.43
C VAL A 146 -13.90 17.98 -84.46
N GLN A 147 -12.73 18.59 -84.48
CA GLN A 147 -11.51 17.90 -84.89
C GLN A 147 -11.24 16.81 -83.84
N HIS A 148 -12.02 15.74 -83.95
CA HIS A 148 -11.87 14.57 -83.10
C HIS A 148 -10.51 13.94 -83.39
N ASN A 149 -9.58 14.11 -82.46
CA ASN A 149 -8.51 13.14 -82.32
C ASN A 149 -9.20 11.78 -82.11
N MET A 150 -9.01 10.84 -83.04
CA MET A 150 -9.72 9.54 -83.04
C MET A 150 -9.53 8.79 -81.70
N GLN A 151 -8.41 9.05 -81.02
CA GLN A 151 -8.09 8.59 -79.68
C GLN A 151 -9.12 9.02 -78.61
N ASP A 152 -9.60 10.27 -78.64
CA ASP A 152 -10.47 10.83 -77.60
C ASP A 152 -11.90 10.28 -77.71
N VAL A 153 -12.38 10.02 -78.93
CA VAL A 153 -13.67 9.33 -79.17
C VAL A 153 -13.62 7.90 -78.62
N ILE A 154 -12.49 7.21 -78.81
CA ILE A 154 -12.30 5.84 -78.34
C ILE A 154 -12.23 5.81 -76.81
N GLN A 155 -11.52 6.74 -76.18
CA GLN A 155 -11.41 6.82 -74.72
C GLN A 155 -12.75 7.20 -74.05
N GLN A 156 -13.57 8.02 -74.70
CA GLN A 156 -14.91 8.37 -74.22
C GLN A 156 -15.98 7.33 -74.58
N SER A 157 -15.64 6.31 -75.37
CA SER A 157 -16.58 5.25 -75.74
C SER A 157 -16.97 4.40 -74.52
N LYS A 158 -18.26 4.03 -74.44
CA LYS A 158 -18.76 3.16 -73.36
C LYS A 158 -17.98 1.84 -73.30
N GLN A 159 -17.62 1.25 -74.44
CA GLN A 159 -16.85 0.01 -74.49
C GLN A 159 -15.47 0.15 -73.82
N PHE A 160 -14.74 1.24 -74.07
CA PHE A 160 -13.45 1.47 -73.44
C PHE A 160 -13.57 1.63 -71.92
N GLN A 161 -14.60 2.34 -71.43
CA GLN A 161 -14.87 2.48 -70.00
C GLN A 161 -15.18 1.12 -69.32
N TRP A 162 -15.97 0.26 -69.96
CA TRP A 162 -16.28 -1.09 -69.46
C TRP A 162 -15.04 -1.98 -69.37
N VAL A 163 -14.20 -1.97 -70.40
CA VAL A 163 -12.95 -2.76 -70.43
C VAL A 163 -11.98 -2.28 -69.35
N THR A 164 -11.81 -0.96 -69.20
CA THR A 164 -10.93 -0.36 -68.20
C THR A 164 -11.42 -0.65 -66.78
N ARG A 165 -12.72 -0.52 -66.52
CA ARG A 165 -13.31 -0.88 -65.22
C ARG A 165 -13.13 -2.36 -64.88
N ARG A 166 -13.30 -3.25 -65.87
CA ARG A 166 -13.06 -4.69 -65.68
C ARG A 166 -11.59 -4.99 -65.36
N LYS A 167 -10.65 -4.33 -66.06
CA LYS A 167 -9.21 -4.47 -65.80
C LYS A 167 -8.83 -3.98 -64.40
N ALA A 168 -9.31 -2.81 -64.00
CA ALA A 168 -9.08 -2.26 -62.66
C ALA A 168 -9.64 -3.16 -61.54
N LEU A 169 -10.83 -3.74 -61.75
CA LEU A 169 -11.39 -4.73 -60.82
C LEU A 169 -10.55 -6.00 -60.75
N GLY A 170 -10.01 -6.48 -61.88
CA GLY A 170 -9.09 -7.61 -61.91
C GLY A 170 -7.80 -7.35 -61.13
N GLU A 171 -7.21 -6.17 -61.28
CA GLU A 171 -6.02 -5.75 -60.51
C GLU A 171 -6.32 -5.65 -59.01
N ALA A 172 -7.48 -5.10 -58.63
CA ALA A 172 -7.92 -5.04 -57.24
C ALA A 172 -8.09 -6.43 -56.60
N ILE A 173 -8.66 -7.39 -57.35
CA ILE A 173 -8.75 -8.80 -56.91
C ILE A 173 -7.36 -9.38 -56.68
N GLY A 174 -6.41 -9.15 -57.59
CA GLY A 174 -5.03 -9.63 -57.43
C GLY A 174 -4.35 -9.12 -56.16
N VAL A 175 -4.54 -7.83 -55.82
CA VAL A 175 -4.01 -7.24 -54.58
C VAL A 175 -4.66 -7.88 -53.34
N LEU A 176 -5.97 -8.08 -53.35
CA LEU A 176 -6.70 -8.71 -52.24
C LEU A 176 -6.29 -10.17 -52.03
N GLU A 177 -6.11 -10.93 -53.11
CA GLU A 177 -5.63 -12.31 -53.05
C GLU A 177 -4.20 -12.38 -52.50
N GLN A 178 -3.34 -11.45 -52.90
CA GLN A 178 -1.98 -11.36 -52.39
C GLN A 178 -1.96 -11.02 -50.90
N ALA A 179 -2.80 -10.06 -50.47
CA ALA A 179 -2.97 -9.73 -49.05
C ALA A 179 -3.51 -10.91 -48.23
N GLN A 180 -4.44 -11.69 -48.78
CA GLN A 180 -4.96 -12.89 -48.14
C GLN A 180 -3.89 -13.98 -48.01
N LYS A 181 -3.04 -14.18 -49.02
CA LYS A 181 -1.90 -15.10 -48.96
C LYS A 181 -0.87 -14.69 -47.90
N PHE A 182 -0.62 -13.40 -47.72
CA PHE A 182 0.24 -12.92 -46.63
C PHE A 182 -0.38 -13.15 -45.25
N ARG A 183 -1.69 -12.92 -45.09
CA ARG A 183 -2.39 -13.20 -43.83
C ARG A 183 -2.46 -14.70 -43.50
N SER A 184 -2.69 -15.55 -44.51
CA SER A 184 -2.76 -17.00 -44.30
C SER A 184 -1.39 -17.59 -43.95
N LYS A 185 -0.30 -17.11 -44.55
CA LYS A 185 1.08 -17.45 -44.13
C LYS A 185 1.32 -17.08 -42.66
N LEU A 186 0.90 -15.90 -42.23
CA LEU A 186 0.99 -15.46 -40.83
C LEU A 186 0.14 -16.28 -39.83
N LEU A 187 -0.92 -16.95 -40.32
CA LEU A 187 -1.80 -17.81 -39.53
C LEU A 187 -1.32 -19.26 -39.49
N THR A 188 -0.62 -19.74 -40.53
CA THR A 188 -0.05 -21.10 -40.59
C THR A 188 1.33 -21.18 -39.93
N GLU A 189 2.10 -20.09 -39.94
CA GLU A 189 3.25 -19.87 -39.05
C GLU A 189 2.78 -19.35 -37.68
N THR A 190 1.80 -19.99 -37.05
CA THR A 190 1.75 -19.93 -35.58
C THR A 190 2.94 -20.71 -35.07
N ASP A 191 4.08 -20.03 -34.93
CA ASP A 191 5.23 -20.55 -34.19
C ASP A 191 4.71 -21.24 -32.92
N PRO A 192 5.13 -22.47 -32.60
CA PRO A 192 4.80 -23.08 -31.31
C PRO A 192 5.15 -22.14 -30.14
N ASP A 193 6.22 -21.35 -30.30
CA ASP A 193 6.65 -20.30 -29.37
C ASP A 193 5.60 -19.20 -29.15
N LYS A 194 4.84 -18.84 -30.19
CA LYS A 194 3.77 -17.83 -30.09
C LYS A 194 2.57 -18.38 -29.33
N ALA A 195 2.22 -19.65 -29.53
CA ALA A 195 1.17 -20.32 -28.77
C ALA A 195 1.56 -20.50 -27.29
N MET A 196 2.81 -20.88 -27.02
CA MET A 196 3.35 -20.99 -25.66
C MET A 196 3.44 -19.63 -24.96
N PHE A 197 3.83 -18.57 -25.68
CA PHE A 197 3.80 -17.18 -25.19
C PHE A 197 2.39 -16.77 -24.75
N PHE A 198 1.35 -17.03 -25.56
CA PHE A 198 -0.02 -16.68 -25.17
C PHE A 198 -0.52 -17.49 -23.98
N ARG A 199 -0.10 -18.74 -23.85
CA ARG A 199 -0.43 -19.57 -22.68
C ARG A 199 0.23 -19.06 -21.39
N GLU A 200 1.48 -18.60 -21.47
CA GLU A 200 2.14 -17.94 -20.33
C GLU A 200 1.51 -16.59 -20.01
N LEU A 201 1.14 -15.81 -21.03
CA LEU A 201 0.47 -14.54 -20.85
C LEU A 201 -0.94 -14.71 -20.26
N GLU A 202 -1.63 -15.81 -20.57
CA GLU A 202 -2.89 -16.18 -19.92
C GLU A 202 -2.68 -16.47 -18.43
N LYS A 203 -1.70 -17.31 -18.07
CA LYS A 203 -1.32 -17.55 -16.67
C LYS A 203 -0.93 -16.26 -15.93
N MET A 204 -0.23 -15.35 -16.61
CA MET A 204 0.11 -14.05 -16.05
C MET A 204 -1.13 -13.20 -15.81
N ARG A 205 -2.11 -13.23 -16.72
CA ARG A 205 -3.36 -12.48 -16.61
C ARG A 205 -4.30 -13.00 -15.52
N GLU A 206 -4.19 -14.28 -15.14
CA GLU A 206 -4.92 -14.84 -13.99
C GLU A 206 -4.50 -14.18 -12.67
N LEU A 207 -3.23 -13.77 -12.55
CA LEU A 207 -2.64 -13.25 -11.32
C LEU A 207 -2.43 -11.71 -11.34
N TRP A 208 -2.06 -11.14 -12.49
CA TRP A 208 -1.74 -9.72 -12.66
C TRP A 208 -2.62 -9.03 -13.71
N ARG A 209 -2.83 -7.72 -13.55
CA ARG A 209 -3.61 -6.92 -14.49
C ARG A 209 -2.74 -6.52 -15.69
N VAL A 210 -2.98 -7.13 -16.84
CA VAL A 210 -2.25 -6.83 -18.10
C VAL A 210 -3.10 -5.98 -19.05
N ARG A 211 -2.49 -5.00 -19.70
CA ARG A 211 -3.11 -4.15 -20.73
C ARG A 211 -2.23 -4.04 -21.96
N LYS A 212 -2.88 -3.77 -23.10
CA LYS A 212 -2.24 -3.45 -24.37
C LYS A 212 -2.57 -2.00 -24.74
N THR A 213 -1.55 -1.17 -24.91
CA THR A 213 -1.70 0.20 -25.43
C THR A 213 -0.79 0.34 -26.64
N GLY A 214 -1.40 0.48 -27.82
CA GLY A 214 -0.66 0.47 -29.09
C GLY A 214 0.13 -0.83 -29.29
N ASN A 215 1.44 -0.69 -29.42
CA ASN A 215 2.37 -1.79 -29.65
C ASN A 215 2.97 -2.38 -28.37
N VAL A 216 2.72 -1.78 -27.21
CA VAL A 216 3.31 -2.20 -25.93
C VAL A 216 2.27 -2.92 -25.09
N THR A 217 2.65 -4.09 -24.59
CA THR A 217 1.93 -4.83 -23.56
C THR A 217 2.61 -4.57 -22.22
N TYR A 218 1.88 -4.02 -21.26
CA TYR A 218 2.37 -3.77 -19.92
C TYR A 218 1.43 -4.35 -18.88
N GLY A 219 1.97 -4.69 -17.72
CA GLY A 219 1.20 -5.06 -16.55
C GLY A 219 1.28 -4.02 -15.45
N ASP A 220 0.29 -4.06 -14.56
CA ASP A 220 0.23 -3.24 -13.35
C ASP A 220 0.64 -4.09 -12.15
N LEU A 221 1.67 -3.63 -11.42
CA LEU A 221 2.15 -4.26 -10.18
C LEU A 221 1.37 -3.79 -8.94
N GLY A 222 0.49 -2.80 -9.12
CA GLY A 222 -0.29 -2.20 -8.06
C GLY A 222 -1.19 -3.21 -7.33
N TYR A 223 -1.11 -3.20 -6.00
CA TYR A 223 -1.94 -4.03 -5.11
C TYR A 223 -3.21 -3.31 -4.62
N LYS A 224 -3.52 -2.12 -5.14
CA LYS A 224 -4.71 -1.36 -4.71
C LYS A 224 -5.98 -1.99 -5.25
N MET A 225 -6.80 -2.52 -4.34
CA MET A 225 -8.11 -3.10 -4.62
C MET A 225 -9.13 -2.02 -5.02
N PHE A 226 -9.00 -0.83 -4.44
CA PHE A 226 -9.89 0.30 -4.65
C PHE A 226 -9.13 1.54 -5.11
N GLY A 227 -9.63 2.20 -6.15
CA GLY A 227 -9.05 3.40 -6.73
C GLY A 227 -9.58 3.65 -8.14
N SER A 228 -9.25 4.80 -8.71
CA SER A 228 -9.47 5.00 -10.15
C SER A 228 -8.79 3.86 -10.89
N LYS A 229 -9.52 3.20 -11.80
CA LYS A 229 -8.97 2.16 -12.69
C LYS A 229 -7.79 2.68 -13.54
N TYR A 230 -7.42 3.96 -13.45
CA TYR A 230 -6.64 4.69 -14.44
C TYR A 230 -5.48 5.52 -13.86
N ASN A 231 -4.88 5.14 -12.73
CA ASN A 231 -3.60 5.75 -12.30
C ASN A 231 -2.57 4.68 -11.85
N PRO A 232 -2.10 3.82 -12.77
CA PRO A 232 -1.04 2.87 -12.45
C PRO A 232 0.28 3.64 -12.29
N LYS A 233 0.84 3.62 -11.08
CA LYS A 233 2.12 4.28 -10.77
C LYS A 233 3.33 3.40 -11.06
N GLU A 234 3.13 2.08 -11.10
CA GLU A 234 4.19 1.07 -11.11
C GLU A 234 3.85 0.03 -12.17
N LEU A 235 4.31 0.29 -13.39
CA LEU A 235 4.07 -0.53 -14.58
C LEU A 235 5.29 -1.40 -14.86
N PHE A 236 5.07 -2.61 -15.40
CA PHE A 236 6.14 -3.45 -15.94
C PHE A 236 5.85 -3.76 -17.41
N ASP A 237 6.91 -3.83 -18.22
CA ASP A 237 6.77 -4.12 -19.65
C ASP A 237 6.90 -5.62 -19.92
N ILE A 238 6.09 -6.12 -20.84
CA ILE A 238 6.08 -7.50 -21.28
C ILE A 238 6.60 -7.54 -22.72
N THR A 239 7.71 -8.23 -22.93
CA THR A 239 8.27 -8.49 -24.24
C THR A 239 8.30 -9.98 -24.52
N ARG A 240 8.19 -10.37 -25.80
CA ARG A 240 8.46 -11.75 -26.24
C ARG A 240 9.97 -11.93 -26.20
N ARG A 241 10.46 -12.96 -25.50
CA ARG A 241 11.88 -13.32 -25.56
C ARG A 241 12.19 -13.75 -26.98
N THR A 242 13.03 -13.02 -27.69
CA THR A 242 13.55 -13.46 -28.99
C THR A 242 14.55 -14.56 -28.73
N THR A 243 14.17 -15.80 -29.03
CA THR A 243 15.09 -16.92 -29.15
C THR A 243 16.00 -16.66 -30.35
N THR A 244 16.97 -15.76 -30.18
CA THR A 244 18.13 -15.77 -31.06
C THR A 244 18.84 -17.09 -30.79
N PRO A 245 19.15 -17.92 -31.81
CA PRO A 245 20.03 -19.04 -31.63
C PRO A 245 21.41 -18.46 -31.33
N ALA A 246 21.68 -18.21 -30.05
CA ALA A 246 23.02 -17.91 -29.58
C ALA A 246 23.91 -19.07 -30.00
N GLY A 247 25.04 -18.71 -30.62
CA GLY A 247 25.99 -19.64 -31.21
C GLY A 247 26.41 -20.74 -30.25
N ASP A 248 26.70 -21.87 -30.87
CA ASP A 248 27.31 -23.07 -30.34
C ASP A 248 28.47 -22.74 -29.39
N ASP A 249 28.20 -22.68 -28.08
CA ASP A 249 29.22 -22.82 -27.06
C ASP A 249 28.65 -23.60 -25.87
N GLY A 250 29.18 -24.80 -25.70
CA GLY A 250 28.69 -25.85 -24.82
C GLY A 250 28.93 -25.57 -23.34
N SER A 251 28.13 -24.68 -22.76
CA SER A 251 27.87 -24.71 -21.32
C SER A 251 26.36 -24.80 -21.07
N SER A 252 25.97 -25.87 -20.40
CA SER A 252 24.59 -26.20 -20.04
C SER A 252 24.05 -25.28 -18.94
N SER A 253 23.99 -23.97 -19.21
CA SER A 253 23.26 -23.03 -18.36
C SER A 253 21.78 -23.10 -18.72
N THR A 254 21.03 -23.80 -17.89
CA THR A 254 19.56 -23.73 -17.70
C THR A 254 18.80 -22.99 -18.80
N LYS A 255 18.21 -23.72 -19.75
CA LYS A 255 17.14 -23.19 -20.61
C LYS A 255 16.14 -22.50 -19.70
N SER A 256 16.09 -21.17 -19.76
CA SER A 256 15.08 -20.40 -19.05
C SER A 256 13.72 -20.80 -19.61
N ASP A 257 12.93 -21.48 -18.79
CA ASP A 257 11.69 -22.18 -19.16
C ASP A 257 10.54 -21.25 -19.62
N SER A 258 10.81 -19.94 -19.76
CA SER A 258 9.82 -18.92 -20.08
C SER A 258 10.03 -18.29 -21.47
N TYR A 259 8.94 -18.24 -22.24
CA TYR A 259 8.84 -17.52 -23.53
C TYR A 259 8.54 -16.03 -23.32
N LEU A 260 8.12 -15.66 -22.12
CA LEU A 260 7.83 -14.30 -21.69
C LEU A 260 9.04 -13.68 -20.98
N GLN A 261 9.37 -12.44 -21.38
CA GLN A 261 10.37 -11.61 -20.73
C GLN A 261 9.67 -10.41 -20.09
N VAL A 262 9.96 -10.18 -18.81
CA VAL A 262 9.41 -9.05 -18.06
C VAL A 262 10.52 -8.08 -17.76
N GLN A 263 10.29 -6.82 -18.10
CA GLN A 263 11.15 -5.74 -17.68
C GLN A 263 10.49 -5.01 -16.50
N VAL A 264 11.03 -5.29 -15.31
CA VAL A 264 10.65 -4.61 -14.07
C VAL A 264 11.35 -3.25 -14.00
N PRO A 265 10.71 -2.18 -13.48
CA PRO A 265 11.37 -0.89 -13.23
C PRO A 265 12.63 -1.03 -12.38
N CYS A 266 13.69 -0.28 -12.71
CA CYS A 266 15.00 -0.38 -12.06
C CYS A 266 14.94 -0.20 -10.53
N ASP A 267 14.02 0.63 -10.03
CA ASP A 267 13.80 0.87 -8.60
C ASP A 267 13.27 -0.37 -7.84
N LEU A 268 12.77 -1.37 -8.55
CA LEU A 268 12.17 -2.59 -8.01
C LEU A 268 13.00 -3.85 -8.31
N ILE A 269 14.13 -3.73 -9.01
CA ILE A 269 15.09 -4.82 -9.25
C ILE A 269 15.98 -4.99 -8.00
N ARG A 270 15.33 -5.23 -6.86
CA ARG A 270 15.96 -5.51 -5.56
C ARG A 270 14.96 -6.23 -4.70
N ARG A 271 15.43 -7.09 -3.80
CA ARG A 271 14.59 -7.72 -2.79
C ARG A 271 14.65 -6.87 -1.53
N SER A 272 13.54 -6.31 -1.07
CA SER A 272 13.52 -5.57 0.20
C SER A 272 12.70 -6.30 1.25
N THR A 273 13.18 -6.26 2.48
CA THR A 273 12.50 -6.84 3.64
C THR A 273 12.33 -5.76 4.70
N ILE A 274 11.14 -5.68 5.30
CA ILE A 274 10.90 -4.83 6.46
C ILE A 274 10.99 -5.65 7.75
N ALA A 275 11.80 -5.19 8.69
CA ALA A 275 12.01 -5.80 10.00
C ALA A 275 11.58 -4.83 11.10
N VAL A 276 10.71 -5.30 11.99
CA VAL A 276 10.26 -4.56 13.18
C VAL A 276 10.85 -5.24 14.41
N SER A 277 11.59 -4.49 15.21
CA SER A 277 12.23 -4.96 16.44
C SER A 277 11.97 -3.99 17.59
N ILE A 278 11.93 -4.52 18.81
CA ILE A 278 11.86 -3.73 20.03
C ILE A 278 13.25 -3.76 20.66
N GLU A 279 13.88 -2.59 20.73
CA GLU A 279 15.20 -2.42 21.34
C GLU A 279 15.08 -1.62 22.62
N ILE A 280 15.88 -1.98 23.62
CA ILE A 280 16.04 -1.16 24.82
C ILE A 280 17.14 -0.15 24.51
N ASP A 281 16.89 1.12 24.80
CA ASP A 281 17.86 2.21 24.66
C ASP A 281 19.03 1.93 25.62
N ASN A 282 20.05 1.28 25.08
CA ASN A 282 21.37 1.20 25.69
C ASN A 282 22.17 2.36 25.09
N ASP A 283 22.93 3.09 25.92
CA ASP A 283 23.68 4.31 25.58
C ASP A 283 24.69 4.21 24.39
N ASP A 284 24.71 3.10 23.65
CA ASP A 284 25.51 2.89 22.44
C ASP A 284 24.72 3.26 21.17
N PRO A 285 24.87 4.49 20.64
CA PRO A 285 24.15 4.95 19.44
C PRO A 285 24.56 4.21 18.15
N LYS A 286 25.65 3.43 18.20
CA LYS A 286 26.17 2.69 17.04
C LYS A 286 25.35 1.45 16.71
N THR A 287 24.69 0.82 17.68
CA THR A 287 23.86 -0.38 17.44
C THR A 287 22.46 -0.04 16.92
N LEU A 288 21.96 1.14 17.27
CA LEU A 288 20.63 1.63 16.88
C LEU A 288 20.54 1.96 15.37
N PHE A 289 21.64 2.42 14.78
CA PHE A 289 21.73 2.79 13.36
C PHE A 289 22.72 1.93 12.58
N THR A 290 23.09 0.74 13.07
CA THR A 290 24.04 -0.15 12.36
C THR A 290 23.50 -0.48 10.99
N THR A 291 24.05 0.18 9.97
CA THR A 291 23.91 -0.15 8.57
C THR A 291 24.71 -1.43 8.34
N ALA A 292 24.10 -2.47 7.79
CA ALA A 292 24.86 -3.64 7.35
C ALA A 292 25.92 -3.16 6.35
N GLU A 293 27.20 -3.52 6.55
CA GLU A 293 28.35 -3.04 5.77
C GLU A 293 28.27 -3.32 4.24
N ASN A 294 27.22 -4.00 3.77
CA ASN A 294 26.96 -4.40 2.38
C ASN A 294 25.88 -3.55 1.66
N ASP A 295 25.50 -2.40 2.21
CA ASP A 295 24.41 -1.53 1.74
C ASP A 295 24.64 -0.88 0.35
N LEU A 296 25.69 -1.26 -0.38
CA LEU A 296 25.96 -0.76 -1.74
C LEU A 296 26.04 -1.88 -2.78
N ASP A 297 26.09 -3.15 -2.39
CA ASP A 297 26.13 -4.25 -3.36
C ASP A 297 24.81 -4.40 -4.11
N TYR A 298 23.68 -4.01 -3.50
CA TYR A 298 22.40 -3.94 -4.21
C TYR A 298 22.33 -2.80 -5.25
N MET A 299 23.24 -1.81 -5.21
CA MET A 299 23.29 -0.73 -6.21
C MET A 299 23.95 -1.17 -7.52
N LYS A 300 24.68 -2.31 -7.51
CA LYS A 300 25.23 -2.95 -8.72
C LYS A 300 24.14 -3.82 -9.37
N VAL A 301 23.13 -3.18 -9.93
CA VAL A 301 22.00 -3.88 -10.55
C VAL A 301 22.38 -4.31 -11.97
N ASP A 302 22.78 -5.57 -12.14
CA ASP A 302 22.92 -6.16 -13.46
C ASP A 302 21.53 -6.48 -14.04
N ARG A 303 21.04 -5.58 -14.90
CA ARG A 303 19.74 -5.71 -15.60
C ARG A 303 19.61 -7.03 -16.35
N GLU A 304 20.73 -7.59 -16.80
CA GLU A 304 20.80 -8.85 -17.54
C GLU A 304 20.54 -10.06 -16.62
N GLN A 305 21.07 -10.05 -15.40
CA GLN A 305 20.83 -11.12 -14.42
C GLN A 305 19.37 -11.11 -13.93
N ALA A 306 18.78 -9.92 -13.77
CA ALA A 306 17.37 -9.77 -13.44
C ALA A 306 16.42 -10.33 -14.53
N MET A 307 16.82 -10.26 -15.80
CA MET A 307 16.08 -10.80 -16.94
C MET A 307 16.22 -12.32 -17.10
N ALA A 308 17.19 -12.95 -16.43
CA ALA A 308 17.36 -14.41 -16.43
C ALA A 308 16.34 -15.11 -15.52
N ILE A 309 15.80 -14.42 -14.52
CA ILE A 309 14.86 -14.97 -13.54
C ILE A 309 13.48 -15.20 -14.17
N HIS A 310 12.82 -16.29 -13.78
CA HIS A 310 11.47 -16.61 -14.22
C HIS A 310 10.49 -15.49 -13.81
N TRP A 311 9.66 -15.04 -14.76
CA TRP A 311 8.79 -13.86 -14.62
C TRP A 311 7.88 -13.90 -13.38
N SER A 312 7.37 -15.08 -12.99
CA SER A 312 6.48 -15.18 -11.82
C SER A 312 7.18 -14.84 -10.51
N LYS A 313 8.44 -15.29 -10.34
CA LYS A 313 9.26 -15.00 -9.17
C LYS A 313 9.70 -13.53 -9.17
N ALA A 314 10.14 -13.05 -10.33
CA ALA A 314 10.57 -11.65 -10.49
C ALA A 314 9.44 -10.66 -10.11
N LEU A 315 8.20 -10.93 -10.55
CA LEU A 315 7.05 -10.10 -10.22
C LEU A 315 6.64 -10.19 -8.75
N GLN A 316 6.71 -11.39 -8.15
CA GLN A 316 6.45 -11.54 -6.72
C GLN A 316 7.44 -10.74 -5.87
N TRP A 317 8.73 -10.79 -6.20
CA TRP A 317 9.75 -10.01 -5.49
C TRP A 317 9.59 -8.51 -5.73
N ALA A 318 9.30 -8.10 -6.96
CA ALA A 318 9.03 -6.70 -7.25
C ALA A 318 7.81 -6.18 -6.48
N GLN A 319 6.74 -6.98 -6.38
CA GLN A 319 5.52 -6.61 -5.64
C GLN A 319 5.76 -6.54 -4.13
N GLU A 320 6.53 -7.49 -3.59
CA GLU A 320 6.94 -7.49 -2.19
C GLU A 320 7.82 -6.29 -1.86
N SER A 321 8.75 -5.94 -2.76
CA SER A 321 9.60 -4.78 -2.60
C SER A 321 8.81 -3.46 -2.69
N LEU A 322 7.82 -3.42 -3.57
CA LEU A 322 6.89 -2.31 -3.68
C LEU A 322 6.09 -2.12 -2.38
N LEU A 323 5.60 -3.22 -1.80
CA LEU A 323 4.85 -3.21 -0.54
C LEU A 323 5.73 -2.67 0.61
N CYS A 324 6.94 -3.18 0.78
CA CYS A 324 7.86 -2.75 1.84
C CYS A 324 8.22 -1.27 1.72
N ARG A 325 8.51 -0.80 0.50
CA ARG A 325 8.79 0.61 0.20
C ARG A 325 7.60 1.51 0.54
N ASP A 326 6.40 1.13 0.14
CA ASP A 326 5.19 1.93 0.36
C ASP A 326 4.79 1.93 1.85
N ILE A 327 4.97 0.81 2.58
CA ILE A 327 4.79 0.78 4.04
C ILE A 327 5.77 1.75 4.71
N PHE A 328 7.06 1.64 4.42
CA PHE A 328 8.08 2.50 5.02
C PHE A 328 7.83 3.98 4.70
N LYS A 329 7.44 4.29 3.46
CA LYS A 329 7.06 5.64 3.04
C LYS A 329 5.85 6.17 3.80
N GLN A 330 4.84 5.32 4.05
CA GLN A 330 3.68 5.72 4.84
C GLN A 330 4.05 5.94 6.30
N LEU A 331 4.88 5.08 6.89
CA LEU A 331 5.39 5.27 8.26
C LEU A 331 6.21 6.55 8.40
N CYS A 332 7.07 6.87 7.42
CA CYS A 332 7.83 8.13 7.42
C CYS A 332 6.92 9.36 7.36
N LYS A 333 5.84 9.31 6.58
CA LYS A 333 4.84 10.39 6.53
C LYS A 333 4.11 10.51 7.87
N ASP A 334 3.71 9.40 8.45
CA ASP A 334 3.00 9.36 9.72
C ASP A 334 3.91 9.86 10.87
N ALA A 335 5.20 9.54 10.84
CA ALA A 335 6.19 10.03 11.80
C ALA A 335 6.32 11.56 11.81
N ILE A 336 6.18 12.22 10.66
CA ILE A 336 6.17 13.69 10.58
C ILE A 336 4.89 14.28 11.17
N ILE A 337 3.77 13.55 11.08
CA ILE A 337 2.45 14.00 11.57
C ILE A 337 2.35 13.81 13.09
N LEU A 338 2.92 12.73 13.62
CA LEU A 338 2.94 12.40 15.04
C LEU A 338 3.83 13.37 15.83
N LYS A 339 3.20 14.29 16.58
CA LYS A 339 3.90 15.25 17.44
C LYS A 339 4.14 14.73 18.86
N ASP A 340 3.35 13.74 19.28
CA ASP A 340 3.33 13.26 20.68
C ASP A 340 4.43 12.23 21.00
N HIS A 341 5.12 11.70 19.98
CA HIS A 341 6.18 10.71 20.12
C HIS A 341 7.47 11.16 19.41
N ILE A 342 8.62 10.94 20.06
CA ILE A 342 9.92 11.21 19.46
C ILE A 342 10.18 10.14 18.40
N THR A 343 10.26 10.56 17.14
CA THR A 343 10.58 9.70 16.00
C THR A 343 11.86 10.21 15.32
N VAL A 344 12.75 9.30 14.95
CA VAL A 344 14.00 9.58 14.26
C VAL A 344 14.06 8.70 13.02
N ILE A 345 14.33 9.32 11.86
CA ILE A 345 14.46 8.62 10.58
C ILE A 345 15.88 8.84 10.09
N ARG A 346 16.61 7.74 9.85
CA ARG A 346 17.96 7.78 9.28
C ARG A 346 18.24 6.52 8.48
N ASP A 347 18.76 6.69 7.26
CA ASP A 347 19.33 5.61 6.42
C ASP A 347 18.47 4.33 6.33
N GLY A 348 17.15 4.48 6.09
CA GLY A 348 16.23 3.33 5.97
C GLY A 348 15.76 2.72 7.29
N VAL A 349 16.15 3.32 8.43
CA VAL A 349 15.70 2.95 9.77
C VAL A 349 14.82 4.05 10.35
N LEU A 350 13.64 3.66 10.84
CA LEU A 350 12.73 4.49 11.62
C LEU A 350 12.75 4.01 13.06
N ILE A 351 13.14 4.88 13.98
CA ILE A 351 13.10 4.64 15.41
C ILE A 351 11.98 5.50 16.00
N ALA A 352 11.08 4.89 16.76
CA ALA A 352 10.03 5.59 17.48
C ALA A 352 10.07 5.24 18.96
N SER A 353 10.05 6.25 19.83
CA SER A 353 9.99 6.06 21.27
C SER A 353 8.61 5.55 21.68
N LEU A 354 8.57 4.43 22.41
CA LEU A 354 7.33 3.87 22.97
C LEU A 354 7.06 4.48 24.35
N PHE A 355 7.86 4.07 25.34
CA PHE A 355 7.84 4.58 26.70
C PHE A 355 9.10 4.15 27.45
N ASP A 356 9.47 4.92 28.48
CA ASP A 356 10.68 4.73 29.27
C ASP A 356 11.92 4.66 28.34
N ASN A 357 12.71 3.58 28.45
CA ASN A 357 13.89 3.33 27.63
C ASN A 357 13.61 2.31 26.51
N ILE A 358 12.37 2.19 26.04
CA ILE A 358 12.00 1.20 25.01
C ILE A 358 11.74 1.90 23.68
N LEU A 359 12.46 1.45 22.66
CA LEU A 359 12.42 1.98 21.31
C LEU A 359 11.84 0.93 20.35
N LEU A 360 10.98 1.38 19.44
CA LEU A 360 10.52 0.61 18.30
C LEU A 360 11.42 0.93 17.11
N ARG A 361 12.17 -0.08 16.62
CA ARG A 361 13.01 0.04 15.44
C ARG A 361 12.34 -0.65 14.26
N VAL A 362 12.09 0.10 13.20
CA VAL A 362 11.59 -0.40 11.90
C VAL A 362 12.68 -0.19 10.86
N GLU A 363 13.24 -1.27 10.35
CA GLU A 363 14.34 -1.26 9.38
C GLU A 363 13.87 -1.79 8.02
N LEU A 364 14.25 -1.08 6.97
CA LEU A 364 14.09 -1.51 5.59
C LEU A 364 15.44 -2.00 5.05
N ALA A 365 15.64 -3.31 5.01
CA ALA A 365 16.86 -3.92 4.49
C ALA A 365 16.72 -4.26 3.01
N PHE A 366 17.81 -4.08 2.26
CA PHE A 366 17.90 -4.40 0.84
C PHE A 366 18.81 -5.59 0.59
N HIS A 367 18.39 -6.47 -0.32
CA HIS A 367 19.08 -7.69 -0.71
C HIS A 367 19.21 -7.77 -2.24
N PRO A 368 20.27 -8.42 -2.76
CA PRO A 368 20.45 -8.61 -4.19
C PRO A 368 19.29 -9.39 -4.82
N PHE A 369 19.05 -9.15 -6.11
CA PHE A 369 17.94 -9.75 -6.86
C PHE A 369 18.29 -11.17 -7.35
N GLU A 370 18.67 -12.04 -6.42
CA GLU A 370 19.15 -13.41 -6.69
C GLU A 370 18.37 -14.46 -5.90
N ASP A 371 18.31 -15.69 -6.41
CA ASP A 371 17.63 -16.81 -5.74
C ASP A 371 18.40 -17.28 -4.48
N GLY A 372 17.96 -16.82 -3.31
CA GLY A 372 18.46 -17.28 -2.01
C GLY A 372 17.46 -17.05 -0.86
N PRO A 373 17.62 -17.72 0.29
CA PRO A 373 16.83 -17.46 1.49
C PRO A 373 17.18 -16.07 2.04
N LEU A 374 16.16 -15.26 2.31
CA LEU A 374 16.31 -13.95 2.93
C LEU A 374 16.43 -14.10 4.45
N PRO A 375 17.26 -13.29 5.13
CA PRO A 375 17.32 -13.30 6.59
C PRO A 375 15.98 -12.82 7.18
N ILE A 376 15.43 -13.59 8.10
CA ILE A 376 14.26 -13.19 8.89
C ILE A 376 14.79 -12.31 10.03
N ALA A 377 14.74 -10.99 9.86
CA ALA A 377 15.11 -10.04 10.89
C ALA A 377 13.86 -9.47 11.59
N GLY A 378 13.93 -9.36 12.92
CA GLY A 378 12.88 -8.78 13.78
C GLY A 378 11.86 -9.79 14.34
N ASP A 379 10.85 -9.25 15.02
CA ASP A 379 9.77 -10.04 15.64
C ASP A 379 8.70 -10.44 14.62
N ASP A 380 8.50 -11.75 14.44
CA ASP A 380 7.52 -12.31 13.50
C ASP A 380 6.10 -11.77 13.72
N TYR A 381 5.71 -11.59 14.98
CA TYR A 381 4.38 -11.09 15.33
C TYR A 381 4.19 -9.65 14.87
N LEU A 382 5.16 -8.76 15.14
CA LEU A 382 5.08 -7.34 14.77
C LEU A 382 5.17 -7.16 13.26
N ASN A 383 6.06 -7.91 12.60
CA ASN A 383 6.19 -7.94 11.14
C ASN A 383 4.86 -8.33 10.46
N ARG A 384 4.22 -9.40 10.96
CA ARG A 384 2.91 -9.84 10.47
C ARG A 384 1.82 -8.80 10.75
N ALA A 385 1.80 -8.25 11.95
CA ALA A 385 0.79 -7.28 12.37
C ALA A 385 0.86 -5.98 11.55
N LEU A 386 2.06 -5.46 11.30
CA LEU A 386 2.30 -4.28 10.47
C LEU A 386 1.78 -4.49 9.04
N ARG A 387 2.07 -5.64 8.43
CA ARG A 387 1.56 -5.99 7.10
C ARG A 387 0.04 -6.10 7.10
N GLN A 388 -0.54 -6.73 8.12
CA GLN A 388 -1.99 -6.85 8.25
C GLN A 388 -2.67 -5.48 8.42
N LEU A 389 -2.09 -4.58 9.23
CA LEU A 389 -2.60 -3.22 9.41
C LEU A 389 -2.56 -2.45 8.09
N PHE A 390 -1.46 -2.51 7.35
CA PHE A 390 -1.34 -1.86 6.05
C PHE A 390 -2.34 -2.39 5.02
N VAL A 391 -2.46 -3.73 4.90
CA VAL A 391 -3.44 -4.35 3.99
C VAL A 391 -4.88 -4.00 4.40
N SER A 392 -5.17 -3.94 5.70
CA SER A 392 -6.49 -3.53 6.19
C SER A 392 -6.84 -2.09 5.76
N ASP A 393 -5.84 -1.21 5.65
CA ASP A 393 -6.05 0.16 5.19
C ASP A 393 -6.36 0.24 3.71
N LEU A 394 -5.77 -0.66 2.92
CA LEU A 394 -6.01 -0.73 1.48
C LEU A 394 -7.36 -1.36 1.15
N CYS A 395 -7.83 -2.28 2.00
CA CYS A 395 -9.13 -2.93 1.87
C CYS A 395 -10.29 -2.09 2.45
N ALA A 396 -10.00 -1.11 3.30
CA ALA A 396 -11.01 -0.22 3.87
C ALA A 396 -11.04 1.09 3.08
N ARG A 397 -12.17 1.39 2.41
CA ARG A 397 -12.40 2.73 1.90
C ARG A 397 -12.84 3.63 3.05
N ASN A 398 -12.14 4.74 3.25
CA ASN A 398 -12.64 5.80 4.11
C ASN A 398 -13.73 6.57 3.35
N ILE A 399 -14.91 5.97 3.23
CA ILE A 399 -16.07 6.64 2.65
C ILE A 399 -16.88 7.19 3.80
N ARG A 400 -17.21 8.46 3.68
CA ARG A 400 -18.22 9.09 4.51
C ARG A 400 -19.54 8.30 4.43
N HIS A 401 -20.14 8.00 5.59
CA HIS A 401 -21.48 7.42 5.63
C HIS A 401 -22.45 8.33 4.87
N GLN A 402 -23.26 7.74 3.97
CA GLN A 402 -24.27 8.49 3.22
C GLN A 402 -25.23 9.16 4.19
N THR A 403 -25.29 10.49 4.15
CA THR A 403 -26.26 11.28 4.93
C THR A 403 -27.64 11.31 4.29
N PHE A 404 -27.73 11.06 2.98
CA PHE A 404 -28.98 10.99 2.22
C PHE A 404 -28.99 9.79 1.27
N VAL A 405 -30.14 9.12 1.15
CA VAL A 405 -30.34 7.92 0.30
C VAL A 405 -30.04 8.19 -1.18
N ALA A 406 -30.21 9.43 -1.64
CA ALA A 406 -29.96 9.84 -3.02
C ALA A 406 -28.52 10.34 -3.28
N MET A 407 -27.69 10.52 -2.26
CA MET A 407 -26.33 11.04 -2.47
C MET A 407 -25.38 9.90 -2.83
N PRO A 408 -24.63 9.99 -3.94
CA PRO A 408 -23.58 9.02 -4.23
C PRO A 408 -22.55 9.00 -3.09
N LEU A 409 -21.98 7.82 -2.81
CA LEU A 409 -20.83 7.65 -1.91
C LEU A 409 -19.72 8.60 -2.36
N SER A 410 -19.60 9.75 -1.71
CA SER A 410 -18.74 10.84 -2.17
C SER A 410 -17.56 11.03 -1.20
N ALA A 411 -16.40 11.36 -1.76
CA ALA A 411 -15.22 11.79 -1.02
C ALA A 411 -15.22 13.31 -0.83
N LEU A 412 -16.41 13.89 -0.58
CA LEU A 412 -16.56 15.33 -0.43
C LEU A 412 -15.78 15.82 0.81
N PRO A 413 -15.09 16.97 0.72
CA PRO A 413 -14.29 17.50 1.82
C PRO A 413 -15.15 17.87 3.04
N SER A 414 -14.60 17.69 4.24
CA SER A 414 -15.25 18.03 5.53
C SER A 414 -15.67 19.49 5.65
N THR A 415 -15.04 20.37 4.86
CA THR A 415 -15.41 21.80 4.75
C THR A 415 -16.84 22.03 4.29
N LEU A 416 -17.47 21.05 3.64
CA LEU A 416 -18.87 21.14 3.23
C LEU A 416 -19.84 20.92 4.40
N ASP A 417 -19.40 20.33 5.51
CA ASP A 417 -20.23 20.14 6.72
C ASP A 417 -20.26 21.40 7.57
N LEU A 418 -19.13 22.10 7.64
CA LEU A 418 -19.02 23.44 8.22
C LEU A 418 -19.95 24.43 7.52
N ARG A 419 -20.15 24.27 6.21
CA ARG A 419 -21.00 25.13 5.36
C ARG A 419 -22.36 24.52 5.04
N GLY A 420 -22.69 23.38 5.64
CA GLY A 420 -23.95 22.69 5.44
C GLY A 420 -25.10 23.38 6.17
N PRO A 421 -26.36 22.98 5.90
CA PRO A 421 -27.55 23.57 6.52
C PRO A 421 -27.59 23.45 8.06
N TYR A 422 -26.80 22.53 8.64
CA TYR A 422 -26.67 22.35 10.09
C TYR A 422 -25.47 23.08 10.69
N ALA A 423 -24.59 23.70 9.88
CA ALA A 423 -23.38 24.41 10.32
C ALA A 423 -22.64 23.68 11.47
N MET A 424 -22.33 22.39 11.26
CA MET A 424 -21.79 21.53 12.31
C MET A 424 -20.43 22.06 12.78
N THR A 425 -20.18 21.95 14.08
CA THR A 425 -18.88 22.29 14.65
C THR A 425 -17.84 21.23 14.31
N ASP A 426 -16.55 21.58 14.39
CA ASP A 426 -15.45 20.63 14.14
C ASP A 426 -15.55 19.39 15.05
N GLU A 427 -15.94 19.55 16.32
CA GLU A 427 -16.14 18.45 17.27
C GLU A 427 -17.29 17.50 16.85
N GLU A 428 -18.39 18.06 16.34
CA GLU A 428 -19.50 17.26 15.82
C GLU A 428 -19.09 16.51 14.54
N ILE A 429 -18.26 17.12 13.70
CA ILE A 429 -17.73 16.50 12.49
C ILE A 429 -16.77 15.36 12.85
N GLU A 430 -15.87 15.57 13.81
CA GLU A 430 -14.94 14.55 14.31
C GLU A 430 -15.65 13.39 15.02
N SER A 431 -16.73 13.66 15.75
CA SER A 431 -17.52 12.60 16.40
C SER A 431 -18.24 11.72 15.38
N ARG A 432 -18.69 12.29 14.26
CA ARG A 432 -19.38 11.57 13.16
C ARG A 432 -18.41 10.89 12.21
N LEU A 433 -17.28 11.51 11.91
CA LEU A 433 -16.17 10.95 11.15
C LEU A 433 -14.93 10.91 12.04
N ARG A 434 -14.84 9.88 12.87
CA ARG A 434 -13.58 9.61 13.57
C ARG A 434 -12.50 9.39 12.53
N GLN A 435 -11.55 10.31 12.47
CA GLN A 435 -10.38 10.15 11.61
C GLN A 435 -9.69 8.85 11.99
N LYS A 436 -9.35 8.08 10.97
CA LYS A 436 -8.64 6.82 11.18
C LYS A 436 -7.27 7.14 11.74
N ARG A 437 -6.93 6.54 12.89
CA ARG A 437 -5.58 6.58 13.46
C ARG A 437 -4.55 6.22 12.40
N THR A 438 -3.42 6.91 12.44
CA THR A 438 -2.33 6.69 11.48
C THR A 438 -1.81 5.25 11.56
N LEU A 439 -1.07 4.79 10.55
CA LEU A 439 -0.50 3.44 10.57
C LEU A 439 0.52 3.33 11.71
N LEU A 440 1.36 4.35 11.86
CA LEU A 440 2.38 4.39 12.92
C LEU A 440 1.76 4.45 14.32
N GLU A 441 0.74 5.27 14.56
CA GLU A 441 0.06 5.32 15.87
C GLU A 441 -0.53 3.95 16.27
N ARG A 442 -1.18 3.25 15.33
CA ARG A 442 -1.69 1.89 15.57
C ARG A 442 -0.58 0.88 15.82
N LEU A 443 0.54 1.02 15.12
CA LEU A 443 1.71 0.17 15.34
C LEU A 443 2.33 0.41 16.72
N LEU A 444 2.45 1.67 17.15
CA LEU A 444 2.96 2.03 18.47
C LEU A 444 2.09 1.45 19.58
N LEU A 445 0.76 1.58 19.46
CA LEU A 445 -0.17 1.00 20.42
C LEU A 445 -0.11 -0.54 20.48
N LEU A 446 0.16 -1.19 19.35
CA LEU A 446 0.30 -2.64 19.28
C LEU A 446 1.63 -3.10 19.86
N ALA A 447 2.72 -2.41 19.54
CA ALA A 447 4.05 -2.69 20.09
C ALA A 447 4.08 -2.45 21.60
N SER A 448 3.48 -1.35 22.07
CA SER A 448 3.40 -1.02 23.50
C SER A 448 2.61 -2.08 24.26
N HIS A 449 1.46 -2.49 23.73
CA HIS A 449 0.64 -3.57 24.28
C HIS A 449 1.41 -4.91 24.31
N PHE A 450 2.12 -5.25 23.24
CA PHE A 450 2.94 -6.46 23.17
C PHE A 450 4.03 -6.49 24.24
N VAL A 451 4.75 -5.37 24.43
CA VAL A 451 5.76 -5.25 25.48
C VAL A 451 5.14 -5.42 26.87
N LEU A 452 4.04 -4.72 27.16
CA LEU A 452 3.38 -4.79 28.46
C LEU A 452 2.82 -6.19 28.74
N THR A 453 2.27 -6.88 27.74
CA THR A 453 1.80 -8.27 27.92
C THR A 453 2.94 -9.22 28.24
N ASN A 454 4.10 -9.09 27.58
CA ASN A 454 5.28 -9.90 27.87
C ASN A 454 5.85 -9.61 29.27
N ARG A 455 5.87 -8.34 29.70
CA ARG A 455 6.25 -7.95 31.06
C ARG A 455 5.33 -8.56 32.11
N VAL A 456 4.02 -8.34 31.99
CA VAL A 456 3.01 -8.89 32.91
C VAL A 456 3.08 -10.42 32.95
N MET A 457 3.23 -11.09 31.80
CA MET A 457 3.35 -12.55 31.75
C MET A 457 4.60 -13.05 32.49
N THR A 458 5.73 -12.36 32.32
CA THR A 458 7.00 -12.71 32.98
C THR A 458 6.90 -12.48 34.48
N SER A 459 6.32 -11.35 34.90
CA SER A 459 6.08 -11.01 36.31
C SER A 459 5.12 -12.01 36.97
N LEU A 460 4.04 -12.42 36.31
CA LEU A 460 3.13 -13.46 36.80
C LEU A 460 3.78 -14.83 36.90
N LYS A 461 4.61 -15.23 35.92
CA LYS A 461 5.37 -16.49 36.00
C LYS A 461 6.34 -16.49 37.17
N ARG A 462 7.08 -15.39 37.36
CA ARG A 462 7.98 -15.20 38.52
C ARG A 462 7.20 -15.27 39.84
N TYR A 463 6.02 -14.67 39.88
CA TYR A 463 5.14 -14.69 41.03
C TYR A 463 4.68 -16.12 41.41
N LEU A 464 4.26 -16.92 40.43
CA LEU A 464 3.81 -18.30 40.66
C LEU A 464 4.92 -19.23 41.16
N LEU A 465 6.18 -18.95 40.80
CA LEU A 465 7.31 -19.69 41.34
C LEU A 465 7.57 -19.35 42.82
N ARG A 466 7.18 -18.14 43.25
CA ARG A 466 7.37 -17.67 44.62
C ARG A 466 6.27 -18.15 45.57
N VAL A 467 5.02 -18.12 45.14
CA VAL A 467 3.86 -18.38 46.01
C VAL A 467 3.35 -19.81 45.86
N THR A 468 3.55 -20.62 46.90
CA THR A 468 3.07 -22.01 46.95
C THR A 468 1.69 -22.15 47.61
N ASP A 469 1.32 -21.20 48.49
CA ASP A 469 0.09 -21.21 49.28
C ASP A 469 -0.38 -19.76 49.51
N PRO A 470 -1.59 -19.36 49.08
CA PRO A 470 -2.67 -20.13 48.45
C PRO A 470 -2.36 -20.56 47.00
N GLN A 471 -3.14 -21.49 46.43
CA GLN A 471 -2.97 -21.89 45.02
C GLN A 471 -3.48 -20.79 44.10
N VAL A 472 -2.55 -20.09 43.45
CA VAL A 472 -2.84 -19.04 42.46
C VAL A 472 -2.80 -19.66 41.07
N MET A 473 -3.86 -19.46 40.29
CA MET A 473 -3.91 -19.81 38.88
C MET A 473 -4.29 -18.58 38.07
N TRP A 474 -3.78 -18.47 36.85
CA TRP A 474 -4.20 -17.42 35.92
C TRP A 474 -4.59 -18.01 34.57
N LYS A 475 -5.52 -17.35 33.88
CA LYS A 475 -5.99 -17.73 32.55
C LYS A 475 -6.21 -16.47 31.71
N TRP A 476 -5.99 -16.57 30.41
CA TRP A 476 -6.41 -15.52 29.48
C TRP A 476 -7.93 -15.48 29.37
N LEU A 477 -8.53 -14.32 29.57
CA LEU A 477 -9.97 -14.10 29.37
C LEU A 477 -10.23 -13.52 27.98
N ARG A 478 -9.48 -12.49 27.60
CA ARG A 478 -9.57 -11.85 26.29
C ARG A 478 -8.18 -11.42 25.85
N ALA A 479 -7.81 -11.71 24.61
CA ALA A 479 -6.59 -11.20 23.99
C ALA A 479 -6.96 -10.48 22.69
N THR A 480 -6.69 -9.18 22.64
CA THR A 480 -6.79 -8.39 21.40
C THR A 480 -5.48 -7.64 21.20
N PRO A 481 -5.18 -7.16 19.97
CA PRO A 481 -3.92 -6.48 19.67
C PRO A 481 -3.70 -5.15 20.41
N VAL A 482 -4.73 -4.60 21.07
CA VAL A 482 -4.67 -3.30 21.76
C VAL A 482 -5.05 -3.42 23.24
N GLN A 483 -5.85 -4.43 23.58
CA GLN A 483 -6.33 -4.66 24.95
C GLN A 483 -6.39 -6.15 25.26
N SER A 484 -5.81 -6.54 26.39
CA SER A 484 -5.88 -7.93 26.86
C SER A 484 -6.28 -7.99 28.33
N SER A 485 -6.95 -9.07 28.72
CA SER A 485 -7.36 -9.30 30.10
C SER A 485 -7.03 -10.72 30.55
N ILE A 486 -6.46 -10.80 31.74
CA ILE A 486 -6.10 -12.03 32.44
C ILE A 486 -7.00 -12.14 33.67
N ILE A 487 -7.57 -13.32 33.90
CA ILE A 487 -8.24 -13.63 35.17
C ILE A 487 -7.25 -14.37 36.07
N VAL A 488 -7.05 -13.87 37.28
CA VAL A 488 -6.27 -14.53 38.33
C VAL A 488 -7.23 -15.04 39.38
N THR A 489 -7.10 -16.30 39.75
CA THR A 489 -7.95 -16.99 40.71
C THR A 489 -7.09 -17.57 41.82
N ALA A 490 -7.33 -17.14 43.06
CA ALA A 490 -6.72 -17.73 44.25
C ALA A 490 -7.71 -18.71 44.90
N SER A 491 -7.21 -19.89 45.26
CA SER A 491 -8.00 -20.95 45.88
C SER A 491 -7.18 -21.77 46.88
N ASN A 492 -7.84 -22.24 47.94
CA ASN A 492 -7.23 -23.11 48.93
C ASN A 492 -7.60 -24.58 48.67
N ARG A 493 -6.58 -25.44 48.56
CA ARG A 493 -6.77 -26.87 48.29
C ARG A 493 -7.54 -27.53 49.44
N ASN A 494 -8.60 -28.28 49.11
CA ASN A 494 -9.46 -29.03 50.04
C ASN A 494 -10.33 -28.19 50.99
N TYR A 495 -10.44 -26.87 50.80
CA TYR A 495 -11.31 -25.99 51.60
C TYR A 495 -12.31 -25.22 50.71
N ASP A 496 -13.27 -25.93 50.11
CA ASP A 496 -14.25 -25.34 49.19
C ASP A 496 -15.20 -24.33 49.86
N TYR A 497 -15.44 -24.46 51.16
CA TYR A 497 -16.30 -23.54 51.93
C TYR A 497 -15.75 -22.11 52.04
N ALA A 498 -14.44 -21.92 51.87
CA ALA A 498 -13.80 -20.60 51.91
C ALA A 498 -13.98 -19.79 50.61
N GLY A 499 -14.47 -20.42 49.54
CA GLY A 499 -14.67 -19.78 48.25
C GLY A 499 -13.37 -19.46 47.50
N LYS A 500 -13.52 -19.04 46.24
CA LYS A 500 -12.42 -18.61 45.36
C LYS A 500 -12.49 -17.10 45.15
N THR A 501 -11.39 -16.39 45.36
CA THR A 501 -11.28 -14.99 44.98
C THR A 501 -10.72 -14.89 43.58
N THR A 502 -11.28 -13.97 42.80
CA THR A 502 -10.81 -13.73 41.42
C THR A 502 -10.74 -12.24 41.16
N PHE A 503 -9.66 -11.81 40.54
CA PHE A 503 -9.46 -10.44 40.08
C PHE A 503 -8.95 -10.47 38.63
N TYR A 504 -9.10 -9.35 37.93
CA TYR A 504 -8.80 -9.23 36.51
C TYR A 504 -7.63 -8.27 36.31
N ILE A 505 -6.58 -8.69 35.62
CA ILE A 505 -5.52 -7.80 35.18
C ILE A 505 -5.87 -7.36 33.76
N ARG A 506 -6.12 -6.07 33.57
CA ARG A 506 -6.42 -5.47 32.27
C ARG A 506 -5.18 -4.75 31.77
N ILE A 507 -4.73 -5.13 30.58
CA ILE A 507 -3.52 -4.64 29.92
C ILE A 507 -3.99 -3.82 28.72
N GLY A 508 -3.79 -2.51 28.80
CA GLY A 508 -3.97 -1.59 27.70
C GLY A 508 -2.66 -1.33 26.94
N ALA A 509 -2.69 -0.36 26.04
CA ALA A 509 -1.51 0.05 25.27
C ALA A 509 -0.57 0.96 26.08
N GLU A 510 -1.08 1.73 27.04
CA GLU A 510 -0.27 2.68 27.82
C GLU A 510 -0.03 2.21 29.25
N ASN A 511 -0.97 1.49 29.84
CA ASN A 511 -0.93 1.05 31.22
C ASN A 511 -1.63 -0.31 31.39
N PHE A 512 -1.34 -0.95 32.52
CA PHE A 512 -2.14 -2.06 33.01
C PHE A 512 -2.64 -1.76 34.44
N TYR A 513 -3.81 -2.30 34.75
CA TYR A 513 -4.47 -2.10 36.03
C TYR A 513 -5.20 -3.37 36.47
N ILE A 514 -5.36 -3.53 37.78
CA ILE A 514 -6.09 -4.65 38.37
C ILE A 514 -7.52 -4.20 38.68
N ALA A 515 -8.50 -4.89 38.12
CA ALA A 515 -9.91 -4.72 38.43
C ALA A 515 -10.38 -5.85 39.37
N THR A 516 -10.84 -5.51 40.57
CA THR A 516 -11.44 -6.46 41.49
C THR A 516 -12.90 -6.73 41.10
N LYS A 517 -13.49 -7.82 41.62
CA LYS A 517 -14.92 -8.12 41.45
C LYS A 517 -15.84 -7.04 42.03
N GLU A 518 -15.34 -6.28 42.99
CA GLU A 518 -16.06 -5.19 43.66
C GLU A 518 -16.06 -3.89 42.84
N GLY A 519 -15.45 -3.90 41.65
CA GLY A 519 -15.42 -2.75 40.74
C GLY A 519 -14.29 -1.75 41.05
N GLN A 520 -13.40 -2.06 41.99
CA GLN A 520 -12.22 -1.23 42.27
C GLN A 520 -11.16 -1.47 41.19
N ASN A 521 -10.68 -0.38 40.59
CA ASN A 521 -9.59 -0.39 39.64
C ASN A 521 -8.33 0.14 40.32
N ILE A 522 -7.32 -0.70 40.46
CA ILE A 522 -6.02 -0.35 41.03
C ILE A 522 -5.03 -0.16 39.87
N GLU A 523 -4.68 1.09 39.59
CA GLU A 523 -3.74 1.42 38.52
C GLU A 523 -2.31 1.07 38.94
N CYS A 524 -1.73 0.09 38.28
CA CYS A 524 -0.33 -0.31 38.48
C CYS A 524 0.61 0.41 37.49
N ARG A 525 0.05 1.23 36.59
CA ARG A 525 0.74 1.94 35.50
C ARG A 525 1.56 0.96 34.64
N ARG A 526 2.89 1.03 34.69
CA ARG A 526 3.84 0.24 33.90
C ARG A 526 4.87 -0.50 34.76
N ASP A 527 4.69 -0.46 36.08
CA ASP A 527 5.66 -0.97 37.04
C ASP A 527 5.33 -2.41 37.46
N ASP A 528 6.30 -3.30 37.26
CA ASP A 528 6.21 -4.71 37.61
C ASP A 528 6.18 -4.92 39.13
N GLU A 529 6.85 -4.07 39.91
CA GLU A 529 6.90 -4.19 41.37
C GLU A 529 5.56 -3.83 41.99
N MET A 530 4.94 -2.75 41.51
CA MET A 530 3.58 -2.36 41.91
C MET A 530 2.54 -3.42 41.53
N LEU A 531 2.71 -4.10 40.40
CA LEU A 531 1.84 -5.23 40.03
C LEU A 531 1.94 -6.36 41.05
N ILE A 532 3.16 -6.76 41.40
CA ILE A 532 3.40 -7.85 42.36
C ILE A 532 2.85 -7.47 43.73
N TYR A 533 3.16 -6.26 44.20
CA TYR A 533 2.69 -5.72 45.46
C TYR A 533 1.17 -5.70 45.58
N THR A 534 0.46 -5.26 44.54
CA THR A 534 -1.00 -5.23 44.52
C THR A 534 -1.62 -6.63 44.49
N ILE A 535 -0.99 -7.57 43.78
CA ILE A 535 -1.39 -8.99 43.81
C ILE A 535 -1.20 -9.56 45.23
N ASP A 536 -0.05 -9.32 45.86
CA ASP A 536 0.25 -9.79 47.22
C ASP A 536 -0.77 -9.24 48.24
N MET A 537 -1.14 -7.96 48.12
CA MET A 537 -2.16 -7.36 48.98
C MET A 537 -3.53 -8.03 48.79
N LEU A 538 -3.95 -8.29 47.55
CA LEU A 538 -5.21 -9.00 47.26
C LEU A 538 -5.20 -10.44 47.78
N ILE A 539 -4.04 -11.10 47.75
CA ILE A 539 -3.87 -12.44 48.29
C ILE A 539 -3.88 -12.44 49.82
N CYS A 540 -3.24 -11.47 50.47
CA CYS A 540 -3.32 -11.31 51.92
C CYS A 540 -4.77 -11.09 52.39
N ASN A 541 -5.54 -10.28 51.66
CA ASN A 541 -6.96 -10.08 51.92
C ASN A 541 -7.78 -11.37 51.72
N TYR A 542 -7.44 -12.17 50.72
CA TYR A 542 -8.05 -13.49 50.54
C TYR A 542 -7.74 -14.42 51.71
N MET A 543 -6.47 -14.52 52.11
CA MET A 543 -6.03 -15.35 53.23
C MET A 543 -6.79 -14.96 54.51
N LEU A 544 -6.83 -13.67 54.83
CA LEU A 544 -7.59 -13.13 55.97
C LEU A 544 -9.06 -13.60 55.96
N ASN A 545 -9.74 -13.42 54.83
CA ASN A 545 -11.14 -13.81 54.69
C ASN A 545 -11.33 -15.34 54.82
N THR A 546 -10.41 -16.13 54.28
CA THR A 546 -10.48 -17.60 54.40
C THR A 546 -10.31 -18.05 55.85
N VAL A 547 -9.42 -17.41 56.59
CA VAL A 547 -9.18 -17.70 58.01
C VAL A 547 -10.39 -17.35 58.86
N ALA A 548 -10.97 -16.16 58.65
CA ALA A 548 -12.20 -15.76 59.33
C ALA A 548 -13.36 -16.72 59.05
N MET A 549 -13.49 -17.20 57.80
CA MET A 549 -14.52 -18.17 57.41
C MET A 549 -14.30 -19.55 58.02
N ILE A 550 -13.06 -20.07 58.05
CA ILE A 550 -12.75 -21.37 58.66
C ILE A 550 -13.01 -21.32 60.16
N ALA A 551 -12.54 -20.27 60.84
CA ALA A 551 -12.72 -20.09 62.27
C ALA A 551 -14.20 -20.00 62.65
N SER A 552 -14.98 -19.18 61.93
CA SER A 552 -16.41 -18.97 62.23
C SER A 552 -17.31 -20.14 61.82
N LYS A 553 -17.15 -20.71 60.63
CA LYS A 553 -18.06 -21.74 60.12
C LYS A 553 -17.72 -23.15 60.58
N LEU A 554 -16.43 -23.50 60.65
CA LEU A 554 -15.99 -24.87 60.95
C LEU A 554 -15.83 -25.09 62.46
N TRP A 555 -15.23 -24.11 63.16
CA TRP A 555 -14.93 -24.22 64.59
C TRP A 555 -15.85 -23.37 65.48
N GLN A 556 -16.75 -22.57 64.89
CA GLN A 556 -17.68 -21.69 65.61
C GLN A 556 -16.98 -20.68 66.54
N TRP A 557 -15.77 -20.25 66.19
CA TRP A 557 -15.08 -19.16 66.86
C TRP A 557 -15.74 -17.83 66.50
N GLN A 558 -15.80 -16.91 67.45
CA GLN A 558 -16.32 -15.57 67.22
C GLN A 558 -15.18 -14.68 66.70
N VAL A 559 -15.35 -14.13 65.49
CA VAL A 559 -14.45 -13.12 64.95
C VAL A 559 -14.84 -11.78 65.56
N LEU A 560 -13.97 -11.25 66.41
CA LEU A 560 -14.21 -10.00 67.14
C LEU A 560 -13.81 -8.78 66.30
N HIS A 561 -12.75 -8.92 65.52
CA HIS A 561 -12.24 -7.86 64.66
C HIS A 561 -11.57 -8.45 63.41
N ALA A 562 -11.81 -7.84 62.26
CA ALA A 562 -11.10 -8.14 61.03
C ALA A 562 -10.87 -6.80 60.31
N ASN A 563 -9.61 -6.40 60.18
CA ASN A 563 -9.23 -5.15 59.54
C ASN A 563 -8.33 -5.43 58.34
N ILE A 564 -8.90 -5.18 57.16
CA ILE A 564 -8.25 -5.35 55.86
C ILE A 564 -7.25 -4.21 55.60
N ASN A 565 -7.49 -3.04 56.18
CA ASN A 565 -6.69 -1.82 55.97
C ASN A 565 -5.68 -1.57 57.09
N ALA A 566 -5.43 -2.57 57.96
CA ALA A 566 -4.43 -2.43 59.00
C ALA A 566 -3.04 -2.30 58.36
N THR A 567 -2.19 -1.47 58.95
CA THR A 567 -0.79 -1.29 58.54
C THR A 567 0.13 -1.78 59.64
N ASP A 568 1.25 -2.36 59.26
CA ASP A 568 2.31 -2.76 60.17
C ASP A 568 3.14 -1.54 60.64
N ASP A 569 4.09 -1.76 61.56
CA ASP A 569 4.98 -0.73 62.11
C ASP A 569 5.82 -0.02 61.03
N ARG A 570 5.96 -0.63 59.85
CA ARG A 570 6.64 -0.07 58.65
C ARG A 570 5.71 0.70 57.71
N ALA A 571 4.46 0.93 58.10
CA ALA A 571 3.39 1.50 57.27
C ALA A 571 3.02 0.68 56.02
N GLU A 572 3.47 -0.57 55.93
CA GLU A 572 3.04 -1.53 54.90
C GLU A 572 1.67 -2.14 55.27
N PRO A 573 0.79 -2.45 54.31
CA PRO A 573 -0.50 -3.05 54.60
C PRO A 573 -0.29 -4.45 55.19
N GLY A 574 -0.78 -4.62 56.41
CA GLY A 574 -0.69 -5.86 57.17
C GLY A 574 -2.07 -6.22 57.74
N PRO A 575 -2.95 -6.87 56.96
CA PRO A 575 -4.32 -7.17 57.38
C PRO A 575 -4.34 -7.99 58.69
N THR A 576 -5.26 -7.65 59.60
CA THR A 576 -5.32 -8.27 60.94
C THR A 576 -6.66 -8.94 61.24
N VAL A 577 -6.62 -10.06 61.96
CA VAL A 577 -7.82 -10.75 62.48
C VAL A 577 -7.66 -11.05 63.95
N TYR A 578 -8.69 -10.72 64.72
CA TYR A 578 -8.83 -11.08 66.12
C TYR A 578 -10.07 -11.95 66.31
N MET A 579 -9.87 -13.13 66.89
CA MET A 579 -10.92 -14.13 67.10
C MET A 579 -10.81 -14.75 68.49
N CYS A 580 -11.94 -15.18 69.04
CA CYS A 580 -11.99 -15.90 70.31
C CYS A 580 -12.78 -17.20 70.20
N ASN A 581 -12.46 -18.16 71.06
CA ASN A 581 -13.24 -19.39 71.15
C ASN A 581 -14.60 -19.13 71.81
N GLN A 582 -15.53 -20.08 71.68
CA GLN A 582 -16.90 -19.95 72.22
C GLN A 582 -16.95 -19.71 73.73
N SER A 583 -16.00 -20.29 74.47
CA SER A 583 -15.92 -20.16 75.93
C SER A 583 -15.19 -18.89 76.38
N ALA A 584 -14.74 -18.04 75.44
CA ALA A 584 -13.91 -16.86 75.68
C ALA A 584 -12.68 -17.12 76.57
N THR A 585 -12.15 -18.34 76.59
CA THR A 585 -10.97 -18.73 77.37
C THR A 585 -9.67 -18.56 76.58
N ARG A 586 -9.74 -18.45 75.25
CA ARG A 586 -8.60 -18.25 74.36
C ARG A 586 -8.95 -17.24 73.26
N ALA A 587 -8.00 -16.39 72.93
CA ALA A 587 -8.08 -15.47 71.81
C ALA A 587 -6.84 -15.62 70.91
N ILE A 588 -7.04 -15.50 69.61
CA ILE A 588 -5.99 -15.51 68.59
C ILE A 588 -6.03 -14.18 67.87
N PHE A 589 -4.86 -13.56 67.76
CA PHE A 589 -4.59 -12.43 66.90
C PHE A 589 -3.66 -12.89 65.77
N MET A 590 -4.02 -12.61 64.53
CA MET A 590 -3.19 -12.89 63.36
C MET A 590 -2.95 -11.60 62.59
N GLN A 591 -1.73 -11.38 62.15
CA GLN A 591 -1.36 -10.29 61.27
C GLN A 591 -0.65 -10.86 60.04
N PHE A 592 -1.24 -10.63 58.87
CA PHE A 592 -0.68 -11.05 57.58
C PHE A 592 0.31 -10.00 57.12
N HIS A 593 1.51 -10.41 56.75
CA HIS A 593 2.56 -9.51 56.28
C HIS A 593 2.74 -9.75 54.78
N LEU A 594 3.12 -8.71 54.04
CA LEU A 594 3.52 -8.87 52.66
C LEU A 594 4.85 -9.64 52.64
N ASN A 595 4.98 -10.63 51.76
CA ASN A 595 6.21 -11.39 51.52
C ASN A 595 6.77 -12.23 52.70
N GLU A 596 6.15 -12.17 53.88
CA GLU A 596 6.53 -12.88 55.09
C GLU A 596 5.38 -13.76 55.61
N PRO A 597 5.67 -14.86 56.33
CA PRO A 597 4.61 -15.68 56.91
C PRO A 597 3.80 -14.88 57.95
N PRO A 598 2.49 -15.16 58.10
CA PRO A 598 1.66 -14.43 59.05
C PRO A 598 2.14 -14.64 60.49
N THR A 599 2.14 -13.58 61.28
CA THR A 599 2.44 -13.67 62.70
C THR A 599 1.17 -14.07 63.46
N ILE A 600 1.27 -15.12 64.28
CA ILE A 600 0.14 -15.64 65.05
C ILE A 600 0.45 -15.46 66.53
N ARG A 601 -0.45 -14.75 67.22
CA ARG A 601 -0.35 -14.38 68.62
C ARG A 601 -1.52 -14.97 69.39
N VAL A 602 -1.27 -15.79 70.41
CA VAL A 602 -2.33 -16.44 71.20
C VAL A 602 -2.33 -15.89 72.62
N ARG A 603 -3.53 -15.61 73.13
CA ARG A 603 -3.76 -15.13 74.50
C ARG A 603 -4.70 -16.07 75.23
N LYS A 604 -4.39 -16.32 76.51
CA LYS A 604 -5.30 -16.98 77.45
C LYS A 604 -6.13 -15.92 78.17
N CYS A 605 -7.45 -16.01 78.02
CA CYS A 605 -8.41 -15.11 78.64
C CYS A 605 -9.00 -15.81 79.88
N VAL A 606 -9.10 -15.10 81.01
CA VAL A 606 -9.68 -15.62 82.24
C VAL A 606 -11.04 -14.97 82.45
N PRO A 607 -12.16 -15.71 82.43
CA PRO A 607 -13.50 -15.12 82.41
C PRO A 607 -13.91 -14.37 83.70
N ASN A 608 -13.16 -14.51 84.80
CA ASN A 608 -13.55 -14.05 86.14
C ASN A 608 -12.76 -12.83 86.70
N LYS A 609 -12.02 -12.06 85.88
CA LYS A 609 -11.35 -10.84 86.35
C LYS A 609 -11.91 -9.58 85.68
N PRO A 610 -12.25 -8.52 86.43
CA PRO A 610 -12.70 -7.26 85.86
C PRO A 610 -11.57 -6.60 85.05
N ALA A 611 -11.93 -5.96 83.94
CA ALA A 611 -11.03 -5.41 82.90
C ALA A 611 -9.97 -4.42 83.41
N ALA A 612 -10.11 -3.88 84.63
CA ALA A 612 -9.19 -2.90 85.22
C ALA A 612 -7.94 -3.54 85.89
N ALA A 613 -7.89 -4.86 86.05
CA ALA A 613 -6.80 -5.55 86.76
C ALA A 613 -5.95 -6.49 85.87
N GLU A 614 -6.16 -6.47 84.55
CA GLU A 614 -5.32 -7.21 83.62
C GLU A 614 -4.18 -6.32 83.12
N LYS A 615 -2.94 -6.60 83.57
CA LYS A 615 -1.76 -6.22 82.78
C LYS A 615 -1.95 -6.85 81.38
N PRO A 616 -1.65 -6.16 80.27
CA PRO A 616 -1.84 -6.70 78.93
C PRO A 616 -1.16 -8.06 78.85
N GLY A 617 -1.94 -9.14 78.91
CA GLY A 617 -1.43 -10.49 79.01
C GLY A 617 -0.58 -10.77 77.79
N GLU A 618 0.71 -11.05 77.99
CA GLU A 618 1.69 -11.25 76.94
C GLU A 618 1.14 -12.20 75.89
N PHE A 619 0.94 -11.70 74.68
CA PHE A 619 0.60 -12.53 73.54
C PHE A 619 1.75 -13.52 73.32
N LEU A 620 1.46 -14.81 73.37
CA LEU A 620 2.44 -15.82 73.00
C LEU A 620 2.54 -15.84 71.47
N VAL A 621 3.68 -15.40 70.94
CA VAL A 621 3.97 -15.44 69.50
C VAL A 621 4.31 -16.88 69.11
N LEU A 622 3.50 -17.45 68.22
CA LEU A 622 3.73 -18.78 67.66
C LEU A 622 4.57 -18.66 66.38
N ASN A 623 5.54 -19.58 66.23
CA ASN A 623 6.32 -19.69 65.01
C ASN A 623 5.49 -20.41 63.93
N TYR A 624 5.18 -19.70 62.84
CA TYR A 624 4.34 -20.19 61.74
C TYR A 624 4.87 -21.46 61.08
N ASP A 625 6.18 -21.61 60.94
CA ASP A 625 6.79 -22.74 60.23
C ASP A 625 6.75 -24.04 61.05
N ARG A 626 6.67 -23.91 62.37
CA ARG A 626 6.55 -25.04 63.30
C ARG A 626 5.11 -25.52 63.50
N LEU A 627 4.12 -24.81 62.94
CA LEU A 627 2.71 -25.21 63.05
C LEU A 627 2.42 -26.43 62.18
N VAL A 628 1.64 -27.36 62.72
CA VAL A 628 1.27 -28.61 62.05
C VAL A 628 0.34 -28.29 60.88
N GLY A 629 0.79 -28.52 59.65
CA GLY A 629 -0.02 -28.38 58.45
C GLY A 629 0.79 -27.91 57.24
N SER A 630 0.43 -28.41 56.06
CA SER A 630 1.09 -28.08 54.79
C SER A 630 0.60 -26.78 54.15
N SER A 631 -0.56 -26.27 54.58
CA SER A 631 -1.15 -25.00 54.11
C SER A 631 -1.65 -24.18 55.29
N LEU A 632 -1.80 -22.87 55.09
CA LEU A 632 -2.33 -21.91 56.06
C LEU A 632 -3.65 -22.40 56.67
N CYS A 633 -4.60 -22.81 55.81
CA CYS A 633 -5.89 -23.34 56.26
C CYS A 633 -5.73 -24.54 57.19
N ARG A 634 -4.85 -25.49 56.85
CA ARG A 634 -4.64 -26.71 57.64
C ARG A 634 -3.91 -26.41 58.95
N LYS A 635 -2.96 -25.46 58.95
CA LYS A 635 -2.29 -24.97 60.15
C LYS A 635 -3.28 -24.34 61.12
N ILE A 636 -4.23 -23.57 60.61
CA ILE A 636 -5.26 -22.90 61.42
C ILE A 636 -6.31 -23.90 61.91
N ASP A 637 -6.71 -24.84 61.08
CA ASP A 637 -7.63 -25.92 61.45
C ASP A 637 -7.09 -26.73 62.65
N ASN A 638 -5.82 -27.13 62.59
CA ASN A 638 -5.14 -27.83 63.69
C ASN A 638 -4.99 -26.93 64.94
N LEU A 639 -4.70 -25.64 64.75
CA LEU A 639 -4.55 -24.69 65.85
C LEU A 639 -5.89 -24.44 66.57
N CYS A 640 -6.98 -24.27 65.83
CA CYS A 640 -8.32 -24.14 66.40
C CYS A 640 -8.78 -25.43 67.10
N SER A 641 -8.40 -26.60 66.56
CA SER A 641 -8.62 -27.90 67.21
C SER A 641 -7.92 -28.00 68.56
N MET A 642 -6.64 -27.63 68.63
CA MET A 642 -5.84 -27.65 69.86
C MET A 642 -6.33 -26.66 70.92
N LEU A 643 -6.90 -25.52 70.50
CA LEU A 643 -7.36 -24.45 71.38
C LEU A 643 -8.86 -24.51 71.70
N ARG A 644 -9.52 -25.63 71.41
CA ARG A 644 -10.97 -25.83 71.63
C ARG A 644 -11.37 -25.86 73.12
N SER A 645 -10.46 -26.20 74.03
CA SER A 645 -10.70 -26.37 75.47
C SER A 645 -10.74 -25.06 76.26
#